data_AF-A0A8T2V0G3-F1
#
_entry.id   AF-A0A8T2V0G3-F1
#
_cell.length_a   1.000
_cell.length_b   1.000
_cell.length_c   1.000
_cell.angle_alpha   90.00
_cell.angle_beta   90.00
_cell.angle_gamma   90.00
#
_symmetry.space_group_name_H-M   'P 1'
#
loop_
_entity.id
_entity.type
_entity.pdbx_description
1 polymer ?
#
loop_
_entity_poly.entity_id
_entity_poly.type
_entity_poly.pdbx_seq_one_letter_code
_entity_poly.pdbx_strand_id
1 'polypeptide(L)'
;MEVVSEGEEVVNSLADAVGSAPCTGDANSAEHASQLDHNDEPGDSGSLEENASNRGEELAGGKRPREDSQSAQQTEQNGDYTEKGQASDQNEEEKEESLRGKRARVAEYPVADARERSGEQILGLPTGKAITLNEIQQDKLTRIALENWSVTLKDATRPQFSPELVDEIYRKELLVTVGNKTVPLQRVMVLEISQYLENYLWPNFDPHSSTFEHLMSIILMVNEKFRENVPAWKCFHDRKENFEPFLKRILTLKDEGRQLNIAEKTNYLLFIIHCFQSLEDEMVRGPVLRLVTLQLWHYLSPGRLQMELSLHEELIDHWKKLMKRETRAAKKGDGYVNAKERLDVKFIPLLLHEFVDTLDSVVVHNAKANLMDGDSEEVDAAEIPVLANALLYCERFVEFLIDLLSQLPTRRFTRALIEDFAIVSKCRLSALYSHTRGRLFAQLVDLLRFYEGFEIDDQTGSHLSDDDVLLAHCSKLQAFQLLCFKRVPKLKDLSLTNIGALEKRADLSKRLSVLLPEELRDLVCNKLNILSSSDPWSHKTEFLMEIMVSTFEKRLSQREAINALPLYPNEQVMWDESFVPSINYTGEGCLALPKLNLQFLTLHDYLLRNFNLFRLESTYEIREDVHDILQRMGAYVNGEGGTSFRGWARMAVPIKEFKITEVKRPNIGEVKPSACIAEVTFSIQKYKGPMRSEWDELKEHDVLFLLSIQPPLEQLSNAESLELSVLERFGLQYVRGCEVIEMRDEEGHLMNDFTGRVKREDWKPPQGELRTAVVALDTAQYHMDVSSMGDKDEDIYSTFHVLMRRKPKENNFKAILESIRDLMNEDYIVPGWLRDIILGYGDPGAAHWKNMKNQLKVIDFKDTFLDAQHLRDSFEGFDVVFQNADESNNQNPPPPYRVTFPKSFMTNPKMSGSKRKGLIPDATIESSNDAHDKIYAEAYVPPDPGPYPQDKPKQNTVRFTPVQVLPI
;
A
#
# COMPACT_ATOMS: atom_id res chain seq x y z
N MET A 1 38.38 9.70 -31.14
CA MET A 1 37.71 8.54 -31.75
C MET A 1 38.38 7.24 -31.34
N GLU A 2 39.68 7.04 -31.57
CA GLU A 2 40.35 5.76 -31.20
C GLU A 2 40.39 5.45 -29.69
N VAL A 3 40.24 6.45 -28.80
CA VAL A 3 40.12 6.25 -27.34
C VAL A 3 38.71 5.79 -26.92
N VAL A 4 37.72 5.77 -27.81
CA VAL A 4 36.32 5.41 -27.49
C VAL A 4 36.10 3.89 -27.63
N SER A 5 36.63 3.28 -28.69
CA SER A 5 36.38 1.87 -29.03
C SER A 5 36.90 0.84 -28.02
N GLU A 6 37.90 1.19 -27.21
CA GLU A 6 38.40 0.32 -26.12
C GLU A 6 37.61 0.43 -24.80
N GLY A 7 36.76 1.46 -24.66
CA GLY A 7 35.79 1.57 -23.58
C GLY A 7 34.52 0.76 -23.87
N GLU A 8 34.13 0.70 -25.15
CA GLU A 8 32.91 0.00 -25.59
C GLU A 8 32.92 -1.50 -25.19
N GLU A 9 34.02 -2.24 -25.36
CA GLU A 9 34.12 -3.64 -24.90
C GLU A 9 33.85 -3.82 -23.39
N VAL A 10 34.22 -2.83 -22.56
CA VAL A 10 34.14 -2.94 -21.10
C VAL A 10 32.75 -2.55 -20.59
N VAL A 11 32.14 -1.51 -21.18
CA VAL A 11 30.74 -1.13 -20.87
C VAL A 11 29.78 -2.18 -21.41
N ASN A 12 30.03 -2.73 -22.60
CA ASN A 12 29.26 -3.87 -23.12
C ASN A 12 29.44 -5.08 -22.18
N SER A 13 30.68 -5.48 -21.83
CA SER A 13 30.91 -6.59 -20.88
C SER A 13 30.30 -6.40 -19.48
N LEU A 14 29.93 -5.19 -19.08
CA LEU A 14 29.16 -4.91 -17.85
C LEU A 14 27.65 -5.03 -18.04
N ALA A 15 27.14 -4.73 -19.22
CA ALA A 15 25.73 -4.85 -19.57
C ALA A 15 25.35 -6.25 -20.07
N ASP A 16 26.17 -6.87 -20.93
CA ASP A 16 26.05 -8.26 -21.40
C ASP A 16 25.98 -9.23 -20.20
N ALA A 17 26.71 -8.92 -19.13
CA ALA A 17 26.70 -9.68 -17.87
C ALA A 17 25.36 -9.57 -17.11
N VAL A 18 24.61 -8.48 -17.28
CA VAL A 18 23.31 -8.27 -16.62
C VAL A 18 22.14 -8.68 -17.54
N GLY A 19 22.31 -8.60 -18.87
CA GLY A 19 21.32 -9.01 -19.87
C GLY A 19 21.31 -10.50 -20.25
N SER A 20 22.21 -11.32 -19.72
CA SER A 20 22.38 -12.74 -20.11
C SER A 20 21.44 -13.72 -19.39
N ALA A 21 20.14 -13.43 -19.37
CA ALA A 21 19.08 -14.36 -18.99
C ALA A 21 18.36 -14.90 -20.26
N PRO A 22 18.55 -16.18 -20.66
CA PRO A 22 18.02 -16.71 -21.92
C PRO A 22 16.52 -17.04 -21.83
N CYS A 23 15.67 -16.09 -22.20
CA CYS A 23 14.22 -16.28 -22.36
C CYS A 23 13.87 -17.17 -23.59
N THR A 24 14.12 -18.48 -23.50
CA THR A 24 13.76 -19.46 -24.55
C THR A 24 12.73 -20.48 -24.06
N GLY A 25 11.47 -20.06 -23.96
CA GLY A 25 10.33 -20.92 -23.67
C GLY A 25 9.74 -21.58 -24.92
N ASP A 26 10.47 -22.49 -25.58
CA ASP A 26 10.00 -23.20 -26.77
C ASP A 26 9.33 -24.54 -26.42
N ALA A 27 8.00 -24.58 -26.50
CA ALA A 27 7.20 -25.76 -26.19
C ALA A 27 6.93 -26.62 -27.44
N ASN A 28 7.71 -27.69 -27.65
CA ASN A 28 7.35 -28.78 -28.57
C ASN A 28 8.20 -30.07 -28.37
N SER A 29 7.67 -31.03 -27.62
CA SER A 29 7.74 -32.47 -27.96
C SER A 29 6.90 -33.31 -27.00
N ALA A 30 6.09 -34.20 -27.56
CA ALA A 30 5.45 -35.31 -26.88
C ALA A 30 5.79 -36.60 -27.65
N GLU A 31 5.51 -37.77 -27.07
CA GLU A 31 5.84 -39.10 -27.60
C GLU A 31 7.38 -39.37 -27.61
N HIS A 32 7.89 -40.31 -26.82
CA HIS A 32 7.59 -41.73 -26.95
C HIS A 32 7.57 -42.50 -25.62
N ALA A 33 6.96 -43.68 -25.64
CA ALA A 33 6.91 -44.61 -24.51
C ALA A 33 7.74 -45.88 -24.75
N SER A 34 7.85 -46.70 -23.68
CA SER A 34 8.13 -48.14 -23.61
C SER A 34 9.56 -48.64 -23.27
N GLN A 35 9.56 -49.59 -22.33
CA GLN A 35 10.45 -50.75 -22.13
C GLN A 35 11.94 -50.55 -21.82
N LEU A 36 12.34 -51.08 -20.64
CA LEU A 36 13.28 -52.21 -20.57
C LEU A 36 13.19 -52.93 -19.22
N ASP A 37 13.04 -54.26 -19.26
CA ASP A 37 13.19 -55.19 -18.14
C ASP A 37 14.70 -55.60 -17.98
N HIS A 38 15.23 -56.40 -17.05
CA HIS A 38 14.70 -57.26 -15.96
C HIS A 38 15.87 -57.77 -15.05
N ASN A 39 15.60 -58.70 -14.11
CA ASN A 39 16.53 -59.64 -13.42
C ASN A 39 17.55 -59.09 -12.37
N ASP A 40 17.98 -59.81 -11.30
CA ASP A 40 17.53 -61.09 -10.68
C ASP A 40 18.08 -61.33 -9.23
N GLU A 41 17.28 -62.01 -8.39
CA GLU A 41 17.63 -63.04 -7.34
C GLU A 41 18.62 -62.77 -6.15
N PRO A 42 18.73 -63.67 -5.11
CA PRO A 42 17.66 -64.28 -4.26
C PRO A 42 18.02 -64.53 -2.75
N GLY A 43 17.02 -64.97 -1.93
CA GLY A 43 17.18 -65.78 -0.68
C GLY A 43 17.38 -65.03 0.66
N ASP A 44 16.98 -65.52 1.85
CA ASP A 44 16.51 -66.85 2.31
C ASP A 44 15.66 -66.78 3.64
N SER A 45 15.02 -67.90 4.04
CA SER A 45 14.41 -68.38 5.33
C SER A 45 14.12 -67.46 6.56
N GLY A 46 13.13 -67.73 7.44
CA GLY A 46 12.03 -68.73 7.49
C GLY A 46 11.48 -69.01 8.93
N SER A 47 10.30 -69.67 9.05
CA SER A 47 9.70 -70.30 10.30
C SER A 47 9.30 -69.41 11.50
N LEU A 48 8.34 -69.72 12.42
CA LEU A 48 7.36 -70.83 12.59
C LEU A 48 6.14 -70.41 13.51
N GLU A 49 5.28 -71.39 13.86
CA GLU A 49 3.97 -71.40 14.59
C GLU A 49 3.98 -70.81 16.05
N GLU A 50 2.88 -70.60 16.82
CA GLU A 50 1.71 -71.46 17.14
C GLU A 50 0.45 -70.73 17.73
N ASN A 51 -0.74 -71.32 17.51
CA ASN A 51 -1.89 -71.62 18.43
C ASN A 51 -2.31 -70.70 19.63
N ALA A 52 -3.57 -70.59 20.07
CA ALA A 52 -4.87 -71.14 19.62
C ALA A 52 -6.11 -70.45 20.29
N SER A 53 -7.28 -70.54 19.62
CA SER A 53 -8.64 -70.94 20.09
C SER A 53 -9.15 -70.57 21.52
N ASN A 54 -10.45 -70.28 21.79
CA ASN A 54 -11.64 -71.03 21.33
C ASN A 54 -13.01 -70.31 21.63
N ARG A 55 -14.10 -70.95 21.17
CA ARG A 55 -15.59 -70.79 21.37
C ARG A 55 -16.13 -70.15 22.67
N GLY A 56 -17.40 -69.69 22.73
CA GLY A 56 -18.51 -69.82 21.75
C GLY A 56 -19.86 -69.18 22.19
N GLU A 57 -20.98 -69.75 21.70
CA GLU A 57 -22.38 -69.26 21.76
C GLU A 57 -23.05 -69.41 23.17
N GLU A 58 -24.32 -69.07 23.49
CA GLU A 58 -25.59 -69.13 22.74
C GLU A 58 -26.79 -68.45 23.50
N LEU A 59 -27.97 -68.30 22.83
CA LEU A 59 -29.36 -68.07 23.36
C LEU A 59 -29.74 -66.73 24.06
N ALA A 60 -31.02 -66.26 24.13
CA ALA A 60 -32.22 -66.39 23.27
C ALA A 60 -33.42 -65.49 23.75
N GLY A 61 -34.30 -65.04 22.81
CA GLY A 61 -35.71 -64.62 23.06
C GLY A 61 -35.99 -63.15 23.53
N GLY A 62 -37.22 -62.59 23.42
CA GLY A 62 -38.41 -63.08 22.70
C GLY A 62 -39.80 -62.42 23.00
N LYS A 63 -40.14 -61.27 22.36
CA LYS A 63 -41.51 -60.73 22.03
C LYS A 63 -42.59 -60.40 23.12
N ARG A 64 -43.01 -59.11 23.18
CA ARG A 64 -44.41 -58.52 23.08
C ARG A 64 -45.58 -59.00 24.03
N PRO A 65 -46.77 -58.33 24.08
CA PRO A 65 -47.18 -56.90 24.02
C PRO A 65 -48.22 -56.51 25.15
N ARG A 66 -49.11 -55.52 24.92
CA ARG A 66 -50.33 -55.05 25.66
C ARG A 66 -50.21 -53.73 26.46
N GLU A 67 -51.12 -52.74 26.39
CA GLU A 67 -52.63 -52.65 26.36
C GLU A 67 -53.24 -52.86 27.79
N ASP A 68 -53.88 -51.93 28.55
CA ASP A 68 -54.19 -50.46 28.55
C ASP A 68 -54.47 -50.03 30.05
N SER A 69 -55.04 -48.90 30.55
CA SER A 69 -55.90 -47.79 30.05
C SER A 69 -55.93 -46.51 30.96
N GLN A 70 -56.69 -45.47 30.55
CA GLN A 70 -56.92 -44.08 31.07
C GLN A 70 -57.45 -43.82 32.52
N SER A 71 -57.18 -42.61 33.09
CA SER A 71 -58.08 -41.67 33.83
C SER A 71 -57.30 -40.57 34.61
N ALA A 72 -57.78 -39.36 34.97
CA ALA A 72 -58.87 -38.49 34.46
C ALA A 72 -58.77 -37.01 35.00
N GLN A 73 -59.40 -36.06 34.29
CA GLN A 73 -60.02 -34.77 34.75
C GLN A 73 -59.21 -33.59 35.38
N GLN A 74 -59.36 -32.42 34.73
CA GLN A 74 -59.69 -31.06 35.28
C GLN A 74 -58.65 -30.33 36.18
N THR A 75 -58.51 -28.98 36.17
CA THR A 75 -59.29 -27.90 35.50
C THR A 75 -58.41 -26.68 35.20
N GLU A 76 -58.69 -25.95 34.11
CA GLU A 76 -58.33 -24.53 33.93
C GLU A 76 -59.53 -23.61 34.27
N GLN A 77 -59.29 -22.36 34.66
CA GLN A 77 -60.17 -21.17 34.58
C GLN A 77 -59.51 -19.97 35.31
N ASN A 78 -59.74 -18.68 35.00
CA ASN A 78 -60.10 -18.00 33.74
C ASN A 78 -59.91 -16.47 33.93
N GLY A 79 -59.93 -15.68 32.86
CA GLY A 79 -59.81 -14.21 32.90
C GLY A 79 -58.91 -13.67 31.78
N ASP A 80 -59.23 -13.81 30.49
CA ASP A 80 -60.43 -13.32 29.77
C ASP A 80 -60.50 -11.78 29.67
N TYR A 81 -60.37 -11.27 28.44
CA TYR A 81 -60.68 -9.89 28.04
C TYR A 81 -60.98 -9.83 26.53
N THR A 82 -62.16 -9.32 26.17
CA THR A 82 -62.68 -9.31 24.79
C THR A 82 -62.44 -8.00 24.04
N GLU A 83 -61.88 -8.12 22.83
CA GLU A 83 -62.42 -7.59 21.56
C GLU A 83 -63.26 -6.27 21.56
N LYS A 84 -62.76 -5.18 20.93
CA LYS A 84 -63.38 -4.47 19.75
C LYS A 84 -62.83 -3.06 19.44
N GLY A 85 -62.91 -2.68 18.16
CA GLY A 85 -62.70 -1.33 17.60
C GLY A 85 -61.31 -1.14 16.96
N GLN A 86 -61.10 -1.21 15.64
CA GLN A 86 -61.60 -0.44 14.48
C GLN A 86 -60.84 0.87 14.18
N ALA A 87 -60.58 1.07 12.88
CA ALA A 87 -59.96 2.23 12.20
C ALA A 87 -58.45 2.44 12.42
N SER A 88 -57.66 2.98 11.47
CA SER A 88 -57.75 2.95 9.98
C SER A 88 -56.49 3.61 9.37
N ASP A 89 -55.84 2.93 8.42
CA ASP A 89 -54.96 3.46 7.34
C ASP A 89 -53.72 4.33 7.69
N GLN A 90 -52.83 4.44 6.69
CA GLN A 90 -51.64 5.32 6.62
C GLN A 90 -50.47 4.99 7.57
N ASN A 91 -49.58 4.08 7.13
CA ASN A 91 -48.13 4.35 6.91
C ASN A 91 -47.33 3.06 6.63
N GLU A 92 -47.31 2.60 5.37
CA GLU A 92 -46.37 1.57 4.87
C GLU A 92 -45.72 1.95 3.53
N GLU A 93 -45.24 3.19 3.41
CA GLU A 93 -44.36 3.66 2.32
C GLU A 93 -43.03 4.23 2.86
N GLU A 94 -42.41 3.59 3.86
CA GLU A 94 -41.18 4.12 4.49
C GLU A 94 -40.22 3.02 5.00
N LYS A 95 -40.13 1.87 4.29
CA LYS A 95 -39.39 0.68 4.78
C LYS A 95 -38.43 -0.02 3.82
N GLU A 96 -38.27 0.43 2.58
CA GLU A 96 -37.40 -0.24 1.59
C GLU A 96 -36.10 0.49 1.21
N GLU A 97 -35.83 1.70 1.74
CA GLU A 97 -34.62 2.47 1.39
C GLU A 97 -33.42 2.25 2.34
N SER A 98 -33.59 1.50 3.45
CA SER A 98 -32.62 1.43 4.55
C SER A 98 -31.37 0.54 4.31
N LEU A 99 -31.14 0.03 3.10
CA LEU A 99 -30.15 -1.04 2.82
C LEU A 99 -29.03 -0.70 1.82
N ARG A 100 -28.82 0.58 1.46
CA ARG A 100 -27.61 1.03 0.75
C ARG A 100 -26.90 2.17 1.48
N GLY A 101 -25.56 2.09 1.57
CA GLY A 101 -24.72 3.26 1.89
C GLY A 101 -24.30 3.48 3.34
N LYS A 102 -23.97 2.43 4.12
CA LYS A 102 -23.27 2.62 5.41
C LYS A 102 -21.81 3.05 5.21
N ARG A 103 -21.59 4.34 4.90
CA ARG A 103 -20.33 5.02 5.25
C ARG A 103 -20.27 5.17 6.76
N ALA A 104 -19.10 4.95 7.36
CA ALA A 104 -18.88 5.26 8.77
C ALA A 104 -19.05 6.78 8.99
N ARG A 105 -19.92 7.16 9.93
CA ARG A 105 -19.96 8.52 10.47
C ARG A 105 -19.16 8.56 11.76
N VAL A 106 -18.36 9.61 11.93
CA VAL A 106 -17.71 9.95 13.19
C VAL A 106 -18.77 10.11 14.29
N ALA A 107 -18.46 9.66 15.50
CA ALA A 107 -19.39 9.73 16.62
C ALA A 107 -19.44 11.15 17.21
N GLU A 108 -20.55 11.85 17.01
CA GLU A 108 -20.83 13.11 17.70
C GLU A 108 -21.21 12.84 19.16
N TYR A 109 -20.51 13.47 20.10
CA TYR A 109 -20.89 13.51 21.52
C TYR A 109 -21.44 14.91 21.87
N PRO A 110 -22.51 14.99 22.70
CA PRO A 110 -23.17 16.27 22.98
C PRO A 110 -22.33 17.16 23.91
N VAL A 111 -22.10 18.39 23.49
CA VAL A 111 -21.45 19.44 24.32
C VAL A 111 -22.49 20.07 25.25
N ALA A 112 -22.15 20.18 26.54
CA ALA A 112 -23.00 20.81 27.55
C ALA A 112 -22.72 22.33 27.67
N ASP A 113 -23.75 23.08 28.11
CA ASP A 113 -23.73 24.55 28.24
C ASP A 113 -22.54 25.10 29.05
N ALA A 114 -21.83 26.07 28.47
CA ALA A 114 -20.85 26.91 29.14
C ALA A 114 -21.20 28.40 28.91
N ARG A 115 -21.43 29.14 30.00
CA ARG A 115 -21.96 30.52 29.94
C ARG A 115 -20.93 31.56 29.50
N GLU A 116 -21.44 32.57 28.82
CA GLU A 116 -20.71 33.73 28.28
C GLU A 116 -19.85 34.46 29.33
N ARG A 117 -18.64 34.86 28.91
CA ARG A 117 -17.91 36.02 29.45
C ARG A 117 -17.21 36.76 28.32
N SER A 118 -17.46 38.05 28.20
CA SER A 118 -16.86 38.96 27.21
C SER A 118 -15.49 39.48 27.66
N GLY A 119 -14.48 39.49 26.78
CA GLY A 119 -13.18 40.10 27.11
C GLY A 119 -12.10 40.01 26.02
N GLU A 120 -12.14 40.95 25.07
CA GLU A 120 -11.02 41.50 24.27
C GLU A 120 -10.08 40.56 23.46
N GLN A 121 -9.21 41.16 22.65
CA GLN A 121 -8.50 40.52 21.53
C GLN A 121 -7.14 39.94 21.93
N ILE A 122 -6.88 38.67 21.60
CA ILE A 122 -5.53 38.10 21.50
C ILE A 122 -5.44 37.28 20.20
N LEU A 123 -4.34 37.45 19.46
CA LEU A 123 -4.00 36.63 18.29
C LEU A 123 -3.39 35.31 18.73
N GLY A 124 -3.91 34.19 18.22
CA GLY A 124 -3.36 32.84 18.46
C GLY A 124 -4.37 31.88 19.10
N LEU A 125 -5.19 31.23 18.28
CA LEU A 125 -5.91 30.01 18.65
C LEU A 125 -5.06 28.78 18.25
N PRO A 126 -5.08 27.68 19.02
CA PRO A 126 -4.23 26.52 18.76
C PRO A 126 -4.62 25.79 17.46
N THR A 127 -3.60 25.24 16.80
CA THR A 127 -3.72 24.44 15.58
C THR A 127 -4.60 23.20 15.77
N GLY A 128 -5.44 22.90 14.78
CA GLY A 128 -6.24 21.66 14.72
C GLY A 128 -7.76 21.84 14.91
N LYS A 129 -8.26 23.03 15.27
CA LYS A 129 -9.71 23.27 15.26
C LYS A 129 -10.25 23.40 13.85
N ALA A 130 -11.23 22.56 13.51
CA ALA A 130 -12.09 22.75 12.34
C ALA A 130 -12.85 24.09 12.44
N ILE A 131 -12.93 24.83 11.33
CA ILE A 131 -13.59 26.14 11.28
C ILE A 131 -15.11 25.94 11.42
N THR A 132 -15.76 26.72 12.28
CA THR A 132 -17.23 26.66 12.42
C THR A 132 -17.93 27.40 11.28
N LEU A 133 -19.15 26.97 10.94
CA LEU A 133 -19.99 27.64 9.94
C LEU A 133 -20.20 29.15 10.22
N ASN A 134 -20.22 29.55 11.49
CA ASN A 134 -20.34 30.95 11.89
C ASN A 134 -19.09 31.77 11.56
N GLU A 135 -17.89 31.21 11.77
CA GLU A 135 -16.62 31.84 11.42
C GLU A 135 -16.51 31.99 9.90
N ILE A 136 -16.88 30.96 9.13
CA ILE A 136 -16.94 31.04 7.65
C ILE A 136 -17.91 32.15 7.21
N GLN A 137 -19.12 32.21 7.75
CA GLN A 137 -20.13 33.19 7.34
C GLN A 137 -19.74 34.65 7.66
N GLN A 138 -18.90 34.86 8.68
CA GLN A 138 -18.42 36.20 9.05
C GLN A 138 -17.13 36.62 8.30
N ASP A 139 -16.50 35.71 7.56
CA ASP A 139 -15.21 35.98 6.91
C ASP A 139 -15.29 36.97 5.73
N LYS A 140 -14.24 37.78 5.61
CA LYS A 140 -14.01 38.71 4.49
C LYS A 140 -14.02 37.99 3.12
N LEU A 141 -13.42 36.81 3.01
CA LEU A 141 -13.36 36.04 1.76
C LEU A 141 -14.73 35.48 1.38
N THR A 142 -15.53 35.01 2.34
CA THR A 142 -16.91 34.57 2.11
C THR A 142 -17.76 35.73 1.58
N ARG A 143 -17.56 36.94 2.09
CA ARG A 143 -18.20 38.14 1.53
C ARG A 143 -17.74 38.46 0.11
N ILE A 144 -16.44 38.43 -0.16
CA ILE A 144 -15.90 38.64 -1.52
C ILE A 144 -16.45 37.58 -2.50
N ALA A 145 -16.58 36.32 -2.06
CA ALA A 145 -17.19 35.26 -2.83
C ALA A 145 -18.67 35.53 -3.13
N LEU A 146 -19.46 35.93 -2.13
CA LEU A 146 -20.87 36.33 -2.30
C LEU A 146 -21.04 37.52 -3.23
N GLU A 147 -20.07 38.44 -3.26
CA GLU A 147 -20.06 39.63 -4.12
C GLU A 147 -19.60 39.33 -5.57
N ASN A 148 -18.81 38.25 -5.81
CA ASN A 148 -18.17 38.01 -7.11
C ASN A 148 -18.48 36.66 -7.79
N TRP A 149 -18.45 35.53 -7.07
CA TRP A 149 -18.47 34.20 -7.71
C TRP A 149 -19.43 33.17 -7.11
N SER A 150 -20.11 33.44 -6.00
CA SER A 150 -21.08 32.52 -5.38
C SER A 150 -22.20 32.13 -6.35
N VAL A 151 -22.60 30.85 -6.29
CA VAL A 151 -23.72 30.25 -7.04
C VAL A 151 -25.07 30.88 -6.68
N THR A 152 -25.16 31.65 -5.59
CA THR A 152 -26.36 32.44 -5.23
C THR A 152 -26.55 33.69 -6.11
N LEU A 153 -25.53 34.13 -6.85
CA LEU A 153 -25.64 35.21 -7.83
C LEU A 153 -26.36 34.70 -9.10
N LYS A 154 -27.30 35.48 -9.63
CA LYS A 154 -27.87 35.22 -10.96
C LYS A 154 -26.90 35.75 -12.02
N ASP A 155 -26.79 35.09 -13.17
CA ASP A 155 -25.81 35.45 -14.22
C ASP A 155 -25.85 36.93 -14.60
N ALA A 156 -27.05 37.50 -14.74
CA ALA A 156 -27.25 38.92 -15.07
C ALA A 156 -26.86 39.92 -13.94
N THR A 157 -26.38 39.43 -12.80
CA THR A 157 -25.93 40.21 -11.63
C THR A 157 -24.51 39.91 -11.18
N ARG A 158 -23.80 38.98 -11.86
CA ARG A 158 -22.40 38.66 -11.55
C ARG A 158 -21.49 39.79 -12.07
N PRO A 159 -20.51 40.30 -11.30
CA PRO A 159 -19.57 41.29 -11.81
C PRO A 159 -18.64 40.67 -12.87
N GLN A 160 -18.04 41.53 -13.70
CA GLN A 160 -17.00 41.11 -14.64
C GLN A 160 -15.73 40.68 -13.88
N PHE A 161 -15.07 39.62 -14.37
CA PHE A 161 -13.81 39.14 -13.82
C PHE A 161 -12.73 40.23 -13.75
N SER A 162 -12.11 40.36 -12.58
CA SER A 162 -10.93 41.19 -12.31
C SER A 162 -9.73 40.29 -11.98
N PRO A 163 -8.66 40.32 -12.79
CA PRO A 163 -7.37 39.72 -12.45
C PRO A 163 -6.76 40.34 -11.18
N GLU A 164 -6.97 41.64 -10.96
CA GLU A 164 -6.41 42.38 -9.82
C GLU A 164 -6.94 41.85 -8.48
N LEU A 165 -8.18 41.34 -8.46
CA LEU A 165 -8.74 40.66 -7.28
C LEU A 165 -8.04 39.32 -7.00
N VAL A 166 -7.62 38.58 -8.03
CA VAL A 166 -6.84 37.33 -7.88
C VAL A 166 -5.45 37.64 -7.34
N ASP A 167 -4.78 38.64 -7.90
CA ASP A 167 -3.49 39.16 -7.42
C ASP A 167 -3.58 39.66 -5.96
N GLU A 168 -4.67 40.35 -5.58
CA GLU A 168 -4.91 40.78 -4.20
C GLU A 168 -5.12 39.59 -3.25
N ILE A 169 -6.01 38.64 -3.59
CA ILE A 169 -6.29 37.46 -2.76
C ILE A 169 -5.00 36.67 -2.57
N TYR A 170 -4.23 36.41 -3.63
CA TYR A 170 -2.96 35.71 -3.50
C TYR A 170 -2.00 36.44 -2.56
N ARG A 171 -1.71 37.72 -2.81
CA ARG A 171 -0.66 38.46 -2.09
C ARG A 171 -1.03 38.85 -0.66
N LYS A 172 -2.32 38.94 -0.30
CA LYS A 172 -2.77 39.32 1.06
C LYS A 172 -3.29 38.14 1.88
N GLU A 173 -3.79 37.08 1.26
CA GLU A 173 -4.56 36.01 1.93
C GLU A 173 -3.97 34.61 1.71
N LEU A 174 -3.05 34.38 0.76
CA LEU A 174 -2.48 33.06 0.46
C LEU A 174 -0.94 32.99 0.53
N LEU A 175 -0.24 34.09 0.24
CA LEU A 175 1.22 34.14 0.24
C LEU A 175 1.78 34.12 1.67
N VAL A 176 2.42 33.01 2.05
CA VAL A 176 3.21 32.96 3.30
C VAL A 176 4.57 33.62 3.07
N THR A 177 4.92 34.58 3.93
CA THR A 177 6.22 35.25 3.96
C THR A 177 7.03 34.98 5.23
N VAL A 178 6.37 34.50 6.31
CA VAL A 178 6.97 34.17 7.61
C VAL A 178 6.23 32.96 8.21
N GLY A 179 6.98 32.03 8.80
CA GLY A 179 6.43 30.87 9.54
C GLY A 179 6.59 29.52 8.85
N ASN A 180 6.43 28.44 9.63
CA ASN A 180 6.76 27.05 9.25
C ASN A 180 5.66 26.37 8.42
N LYS A 181 4.87 27.13 7.64
CA LYS A 181 3.74 26.63 6.85
C LYS A 181 3.88 27.03 5.40
N THR A 182 3.49 26.14 4.50
CA THR A 182 3.46 26.37 3.06
C THR A 182 2.25 27.20 2.61
N VAL A 183 1.15 27.18 3.38
CA VAL A 183 -0.09 27.92 3.14
C VAL A 183 -0.75 28.39 4.44
N PRO A 184 -1.52 29.49 4.42
CA PRO A 184 -2.38 29.87 5.53
C PRO A 184 -3.69 29.06 5.46
N LEU A 185 -3.61 27.78 5.84
CA LEU A 185 -4.63 26.74 5.65
C LEU A 185 -6.09 27.20 5.73
N GLN A 186 -6.46 27.93 6.78
CA GLN A 186 -7.84 28.42 7.00
C GLN A 186 -8.36 29.34 5.88
N ARG A 187 -7.49 30.13 5.23
CA ARG A 187 -7.86 30.98 4.08
C ARG A 187 -8.10 30.12 2.83
N VAL A 188 -7.32 29.06 2.66
CA VAL A 188 -7.43 28.09 1.56
C VAL A 188 -8.77 27.34 1.66
N MET A 189 -9.09 26.79 2.84
CA MET A 189 -10.37 26.12 3.11
C MET A 189 -11.58 27.00 2.79
N VAL A 190 -11.57 28.28 3.21
CA VAL A 190 -12.68 29.22 2.94
C VAL A 190 -12.84 29.49 1.43
N LEU A 191 -11.76 29.56 0.67
CA LEU A 191 -11.82 29.72 -0.79
C LEU A 191 -12.33 28.44 -1.48
N GLU A 192 -11.89 27.25 -1.05
CA GLU A 192 -12.37 25.96 -1.56
C GLU A 192 -13.88 25.82 -1.35
N ILE A 193 -14.36 26.03 -0.13
CA ILE A 193 -15.78 25.97 0.25
C ILE A 193 -16.60 27.00 -0.54
N SER A 194 -16.00 28.14 -0.91
CA SER A 194 -16.63 29.16 -1.77
C SER A 194 -16.63 28.81 -3.27
N GLN A 195 -16.05 27.67 -3.66
CA GLN A 195 -15.86 27.21 -5.05
C GLN A 195 -15.05 28.20 -5.90
N TYR A 196 -13.98 28.78 -5.32
CA TYR A 196 -13.13 29.79 -5.98
C TYR A 196 -12.47 29.26 -7.27
N LEU A 197 -12.10 27.97 -7.30
CA LEU A 197 -11.53 27.34 -8.50
C LEU A 197 -12.56 27.24 -9.63
N GLU A 198 -13.71 26.64 -9.33
CA GLU A 198 -14.75 26.31 -10.31
C GLU A 198 -15.50 27.54 -10.84
N ASN A 199 -15.71 28.54 -9.99
CA ASN A 199 -16.53 29.70 -10.31
C ASN A 199 -15.77 30.98 -10.66
N TYR A 200 -14.47 31.10 -10.32
CA TYR A 200 -13.69 32.32 -10.55
C TYR A 200 -12.35 32.07 -11.26
N LEU A 201 -11.52 31.14 -10.79
CA LEU A 201 -10.19 30.93 -11.37
C LEU A 201 -10.21 30.23 -12.73
N TRP A 202 -10.82 29.05 -12.83
CA TRP A 202 -10.74 28.22 -14.04
C TRP A 202 -11.61 28.72 -15.22
N PRO A 203 -12.84 29.25 -15.02
CA PRO A 203 -13.61 29.84 -16.12
C PRO A 203 -12.91 31.02 -16.79
N ASN A 204 -12.12 31.77 -16.03
CA ASN A 204 -11.42 32.98 -16.47
C ASN A 204 -9.92 32.76 -16.75
N PHE A 205 -9.42 31.52 -16.70
CA PHE A 205 -8.05 31.21 -17.10
C PHE A 205 -7.86 31.47 -18.61
N ASP A 206 -6.77 32.17 -18.95
CA ASP A 206 -6.28 32.37 -20.32
C ASP A 206 -4.76 32.11 -20.40
N PRO A 207 -4.26 31.31 -21.37
CA PRO A 207 -2.85 30.95 -21.45
C PRO A 207 -1.88 32.11 -21.60
N HIS A 208 -2.33 33.25 -22.16
CA HIS A 208 -1.49 34.39 -22.51
C HIS A 208 -1.53 35.52 -21.48
N SER A 209 -2.67 35.73 -20.82
CA SER A 209 -2.90 36.86 -19.92
C SER A 209 -3.00 36.52 -18.42
N SER A 210 -3.19 35.25 -18.04
CA SER A 210 -3.19 34.86 -16.62
C SER A 210 -1.82 35.12 -15.95
N THR A 211 -1.88 35.75 -14.77
CA THR A 211 -0.73 36.13 -13.93
C THR A 211 -0.12 34.93 -13.20
N PHE A 212 1.08 35.10 -12.65
CA PHE A 212 1.70 34.11 -11.74
C PHE A 212 0.78 33.81 -10.55
N GLU A 213 0.20 34.86 -9.96
CA GLU A 213 -0.76 34.80 -8.85
C GLU A 213 -2.02 33.98 -9.20
N HIS A 214 -2.53 34.10 -10.43
CA HIS A 214 -3.64 33.28 -10.95
C HIS A 214 -3.24 31.80 -11.07
N LEU A 215 -2.08 31.51 -11.65
CA LEU A 215 -1.55 30.15 -11.81
C LEU A 215 -1.30 29.47 -10.45
N MET A 216 -0.66 30.17 -9.51
CA MET A 216 -0.44 29.67 -8.15
C MET A 216 -1.75 29.52 -7.37
N SER A 217 -2.72 30.42 -7.54
CA SER A 217 -4.05 30.24 -6.92
C SER A 217 -4.74 28.96 -7.39
N ILE A 218 -4.61 28.58 -8.68
CA ILE A 218 -5.13 27.30 -9.18
C ILE A 218 -4.38 26.12 -8.55
N ILE A 219 -3.04 26.17 -8.47
CA ILE A 219 -2.21 25.17 -7.77
C ILE A 219 -2.70 24.94 -6.33
N LEU A 220 -2.90 26.02 -5.56
CA LEU A 220 -3.31 25.91 -4.16
C LEU A 220 -4.71 25.32 -4.00
N MET A 221 -5.67 25.67 -4.86
CA MET A 221 -7.01 25.07 -4.84
C MET A 221 -7.01 23.60 -5.25
N VAL A 222 -6.14 23.18 -6.18
CA VAL A 222 -6.00 21.76 -6.55
C VAL A 222 -5.40 20.97 -5.38
N ASN A 223 -4.30 21.44 -4.79
CA ASN A 223 -3.67 20.79 -3.62
C ASN A 223 -4.66 20.65 -2.44
N GLU A 224 -5.46 21.68 -2.17
CA GLU A 224 -6.49 21.64 -1.12
C GLU A 224 -7.58 20.60 -1.40
N LYS A 225 -8.04 20.48 -2.64
CA LYS A 225 -9.02 19.46 -3.04
C LYS A 225 -8.49 18.04 -2.85
N PHE A 226 -7.20 17.80 -3.07
CA PHE A 226 -6.56 16.53 -2.69
C PHE A 226 -6.49 16.33 -1.17
N ARG A 227 -6.14 17.36 -0.41
CA ARG A 227 -6.04 17.32 1.06
C ARG A 227 -7.39 17.01 1.75
N GLU A 228 -8.48 17.57 1.23
CA GLU A 228 -9.87 17.29 1.68
C GLU A 228 -10.51 16.07 0.97
N ASN A 229 -9.77 15.36 0.11
CA ASN A 229 -10.22 14.17 -0.61
C ASN A 229 -11.53 14.38 -1.43
N VAL A 230 -11.58 15.48 -2.18
CA VAL A 230 -12.69 15.84 -3.09
C VAL A 230 -12.21 15.88 -4.56
N PRO A 231 -13.11 15.71 -5.57
CA PRO A 231 -12.69 15.51 -6.96
C PRO A 231 -12.00 16.74 -7.61
N ALA A 232 -10.67 16.80 -7.54
CA ALA A 232 -9.87 17.94 -8.01
C ALA A 232 -9.98 18.23 -9.52
N TRP A 233 -9.93 17.21 -10.38
CA TRP A 233 -9.87 17.42 -11.84
C TRP A 233 -11.21 17.71 -12.51
N LYS A 234 -12.33 17.48 -11.83
CA LYS A 234 -13.66 17.45 -12.47
C LYS A 234 -14.01 18.75 -13.21
N CYS A 235 -13.70 19.91 -12.63
CA CYS A 235 -13.98 21.22 -13.22
C CYS A 235 -13.12 21.56 -14.44
N PHE A 236 -12.00 20.87 -14.65
CA PHE A 236 -11.13 21.11 -15.80
C PHE A 236 -11.70 20.51 -17.09
N HIS A 237 -12.52 19.46 -17.00
CA HIS A 237 -13.15 18.79 -18.16
C HIS A 237 -14.05 19.72 -18.99
N ASP A 238 -14.68 20.69 -18.36
CA ASP A 238 -15.57 21.68 -19.01
C ASP A 238 -14.82 22.63 -19.97
N ARG A 239 -13.48 22.74 -19.84
CA ARG A 239 -12.59 23.51 -20.72
C ARG A 239 -11.30 22.75 -21.04
N LYS A 240 -11.37 21.42 -21.20
CA LYS A 240 -10.21 20.50 -21.25
C LYS A 240 -9.13 20.86 -22.28
N GLU A 241 -9.51 21.50 -23.38
CA GLU A 241 -8.60 22.02 -24.39
C GLU A 241 -7.61 23.08 -23.86
N ASN A 242 -7.95 23.76 -22.75
CA ASN A 242 -7.07 24.71 -22.07
C ASN A 242 -6.15 24.04 -21.03
N PHE A 243 -6.33 22.76 -20.70
CA PHE A 243 -5.51 22.08 -19.69
C PHE A 243 -4.05 21.87 -20.14
N GLU A 244 -3.81 21.48 -21.40
CA GLU A 244 -2.43 21.35 -21.90
C GLU A 244 -1.70 22.72 -22.00
N PRO A 245 -2.34 23.82 -22.49
CA PRO A 245 -1.81 25.17 -22.34
C PRO A 245 -1.56 25.62 -20.88
N PHE A 246 -2.46 25.30 -19.96
CA PHE A 246 -2.31 25.58 -18.53
C PHE A 246 -1.09 24.85 -17.95
N LEU A 247 -1.02 23.52 -18.09
CA LEU A 247 0.11 22.73 -17.61
C LEU A 247 1.42 23.20 -18.25
N LYS A 248 1.41 23.61 -19.53
CA LYS A 248 2.60 24.19 -20.16
C LYS A 248 3.07 25.47 -19.46
N ARG A 249 2.17 26.41 -19.11
CA ARG A 249 2.52 27.59 -18.28
C ARG A 249 3.09 27.17 -16.93
N ILE A 250 2.51 26.17 -16.26
CA ILE A 250 3.04 25.64 -14.99
C ILE A 250 4.46 25.05 -15.17
N LEU A 251 4.71 24.26 -16.20
CA LEU A 251 6.03 23.68 -16.48
C LEU A 251 7.08 24.75 -16.85
N THR A 252 6.67 25.91 -17.37
CA THR A 252 7.54 27.07 -17.63
C THR A 252 7.50 28.15 -16.56
N LEU A 253 6.78 27.98 -15.45
CA LEU A 253 6.54 29.04 -14.46
C LEU A 253 7.85 29.62 -13.87
N LYS A 254 8.87 28.76 -13.74
CA LYS A 254 10.22 29.11 -13.28
C LYS A 254 11.08 29.82 -14.35
N ASP A 255 10.74 29.68 -15.64
CA ASP A 255 11.39 30.38 -16.75
C ASP A 255 10.89 31.84 -16.89
N GLU A 256 9.79 32.23 -16.21
CA GLU A 256 9.17 33.59 -16.29
C GLU A 256 9.93 34.68 -15.50
N GLY A 257 11.15 34.41 -15.03
CA GLY A 257 12.06 35.40 -14.43
C GLY A 257 11.79 35.77 -12.96
N ARG A 258 10.66 35.36 -12.39
CA ARG A 258 10.39 35.39 -10.93
C ARG A 258 11.01 34.16 -10.27
N GLN A 259 11.84 34.38 -9.25
CA GLN A 259 12.24 33.28 -8.35
C GLN A 259 11.08 32.95 -7.39
N LEU A 260 10.74 31.66 -7.29
CA LEU A 260 9.76 31.16 -6.32
C LEU A 260 10.42 31.04 -4.94
N ASN A 261 9.71 31.47 -3.90
CA ASN A 261 10.15 31.20 -2.52
C ASN A 261 9.96 29.69 -2.16
N ILE A 262 10.51 29.23 -1.04
CA ILE A 262 10.50 27.81 -0.68
C ILE A 262 9.09 27.23 -0.44
N ALA A 263 8.15 28.02 0.08
CA ALA A 263 6.75 27.62 0.21
C ALA A 263 6.05 27.54 -1.15
N GLU A 264 6.30 28.49 -2.06
CA GLU A 264 5.82 28.45 -3.44
C GLU A 264 6.36 27.22 -4.19
N LYS A 265 7.66 26.91 -4.03
CA LYS A 265 8.29 25.69 -4.57
C LYS A 265 7.64 24.40 -4.04
N THR A 266 7.34 24.32 -2.74
CA THR A 266 6.74 23.13 -2.13
C THR A 266 5.30 22.91 -2.60
N ASN A 267 4.50 23.98 -2.69
CA ASN A 267 3.15 23.91 -3.24
C ASN A 267 3.14 23.54 -4.74
N TYR A 268 4.08 24.12 -5.51
CA TYR A 268 4.30 23.77 -6.91
C TYR A 268 4.63 22.28 -7.08
N LEU A 269 5.56 21.77 -6.27
CA LEU A 269 5.97 20.37 -6.27
C LEU A 269 4.81 19.44 -5.90
N LEU A 270 4.01 19.80 -4.89
CA LEU A 270 2.81 19.04 -4.49
C LEU A 270 1.77 18.95 -5.62
N PHE A 271 1.58 20.02 -6.40
CA PHE A 271 0.72 19.96 -7.59
C PHE A 271 1.28 19.02 -8.67
N ILE A 272 2.61 19.01 -8.89
CA ILE A 272 3.26 18.07 -9.82
C ILE A 272 3.13 16.63 -9.32
N ILE A 273 3.29 16.38 -8.01
CA ILE A 273 3.03 15.09 -7.37
C ILE A 273 1.60 14.62 -7.68
N HIS A 274 0.60 15.46 -7.43
CA HIS A 274 -0.80 15.14 -7.74
C HIS A 274 -1.04 14.87 -9.24
N CYS A 275 -0.37 15.59 -10.14
CA CYS A 275 -0.42 15.31 -11.58
C CYS A 275 0.11 13.91 -11.95
N PHE A 276 1.18 13.44 -11.28
CA PHE A 276 1.74 12.10 -11.48
C PHE A 276 1.03 11.00 -10.68
N GLN A 277 0.23 11.35 -9.67
CA GLN A 277 -0.69 10.44 -8.99
C GLN A 277 -1.96 10.18 -9.82
N SER A 278 -2.38 11.13 -10.67
CA SER A 278 -3.69 11.14 -11.31
C SER A 278 -3.68 10.61 -12.76
N LEU A 279 -2.99 9.50 -13.01
CA LEU A 279 -2.85 8.94 -14.36
C LEU A 279 -4.12 8.27 -14.89
N GLU A 280 -5.17 8.13 -14.07
CA GLU A 280 -6.50 7.68 -14.48
C GLU A 280 -7.26 8.73 -15.30
N ASP A 281 -7.02 10.02 -15.08
CA ASP A 281 -7.63 11.06 -15.90
C ASP A 281 -6.88 11.21 -17.22
N GLU A 282 -7.56 10.96 -18.35
CA GLU A 282 -6.95 11.01 -19.68
C GLU A 282 -6.40 12.41 -20.03
N MET A 283 -7.02 13.47 -19.50
CA MET A 283 -6.62 14.86 -19.68
C MET A 283 -5.30 15.17 -18.95
N VAL A 284 -5.04 14.52 -17.82
CA VAL A 284 -3.80 14.67 -17.03
C VAL A 284 -2.71 13.74 -17.55
N ARG A 285 -3.03 12.45 -17.74
CA ARG A 285 -2.14 11.39 -18.23
C ARG A 285 -1.42 11.79 -19.54
N GLY A 286 -2.18 12.28 -20.52
CA GLY A 286 -1.70 12.51 -21.89
C GLY A 286 -0.58 13.56 -22.01
N PRO A 287 -0.66 14.71 -21.32
CA PRO A 287 0.44 15.66 -21.18
C PRO A 287 1.55 15.20 -20.22
N VAL A 288 1.20 14.69 -19.03
CA VAL A 288 2.16 14.39 -17.95
C VAL A 288 3.14 13.28 -18.33
N LEU A 289 2.67 12.18 -18.93
CA LEU A 289 3.55 11.08 -19.33
C LEU A 289 4.60 11.43 -20.39
N ARG A 290 4.46 12.58 -21.08
CA ARG A 290 5.47 13.04 -22.06
C ARG A 290 6.81 13.36 -21.40
N LEU A 291 6.77 13.80 -20.14
CA LEU A 291 7.92 14.22 -19.33
C LEU A 291 8.83 13.06 -18.87
N VAL A 292 8.35 11.82 -19.02
CA VAL A 292 9.00 10.59 -18.53
C VAL A 292 9.16 9.52 -19.63
N THR A 293 9.20 9.94 -20.90
CA THR A 293 9.44 9.03 -22.05
C THR A 293 10.93 8.78 -22.29
N LEU A 294 11.25 7.86 -23.21
CA LEU A 294 12.61 7.64 -23.75
C LEU A 294 13.33 8.93 -24.22
N GLN A 295 12.61 10.03 -24.48
CA GLN A 295 13.20 11.34 -24.73
C GLN A 295 14.10 11.82 -23.57
N LEU A 296 13.76 11.47 -22.33
CA LEU A 296 14.48 11.83 -21.11
C LEU A 296 15.95 11.34 -21.14
N TRP A 297 16.20 10.22 -21.80
CA TRP A 297 17.53 9.62 -21.94
C TRP A 297 18.53 10.45 -22.77
N HIS A 298 18.09 11.53 -23.43
CA HIS A 298 19.05 12.52 -23.94
C HIS A 298 19.87 13.15 -22.81
N TYR A 299 19.33 13.26 -21.60
CA TYR A 299 20.01 13.94 -20.50
C TYR A 299 21.13 13.10 -19.86
N LEU A 300 20.99 11.77 -19.84
CA LEU A 300 21.91 10.80 -19.23
C LEU A 300 23.38 11.02 -19.62
N SER A 301 24.28 10.59 -18.74
CA SER A 301 25.69 10.43 -19.07
C SER A 301 25.88 9.44 -20.23
N PRO A 302 26.88 9.62 -21.13
CA PRO A 302 27.02 8.78 -22.31
C PRO A 302 27.22 7.29 -22.01
N GLY A 303 27.95 6.98 -20.93
CA GLY A 303 28.18 5.59 -20.50
C GLY A 303 26.97 4.95 -19.83
N ARG A 304 26.18 5.71 -19.05
CA ARG A 304 24.90 5.20 -18.52
C ARG A 304 23.91 4.93 -19.65
N LEU A 305 23.80 5.84 -20.61
CA LEU A 305 23.00 5.65 -21.82
C LEU A 305 23.45 4.40 -22.61
N GLN A 306 24.75 4.16 -22.75
CA GLN A 306 25.25 2.94 -23.39
C GLN A 306 24.82 1.69 -22.60
N MET A 307 25.05 1.67 -21.28
CA MET A 307 24.68 0.53 -20.43
C MET A 307 23.19 0.19 -20.55
N GLU A 308 22.28 1.15 -20.38
CA GLU A 308 20.83 0.92 -20.49
C GLU A 308 20.41 0.39 -21.87
N LEU A 309 21.12 0.79 -22.93
CA LEU A 309 20.85 0.34 -24.30
C LEU A 309 21.36 -1.08 -24.58
N SER A 310 22.43 -1.55 -23.92
CA SER A 310 22.88 -2.95 -24.01
C SER A 310 22.17 -3.88 -23.01
N LEU A 311 21.60 -3.35 -21.91
CA LEU A 311 20.65 -4.12 -21.08
C LEU A 311 19.38 -4.51 -21.85
N HIS A 312 18.92 -3.63 -22.75
CA HIS A 312 17.67 -3.80 -23.49
C HIS A 312 17.86 -3.51 -24.98
N GLU A 313 18.41 -4.48 -25.73
CA GLU A 313 18.78 -4.30 -27.16
C GLU A 313 17.63 -3.75 -28.05
N GLU A 314 16.38 -4.08 -27.74
CA GLU A 314 15.20 -3.57 -28.46
C GLU A 314 15.12 -2.03 -28.45
N LEU A 315 15.58 -1.39 -27.38
CA LEU A 315 15.63 0.07 -27.24
C LEU A 315 16.68 0.70 -28.14
N ILE A 316 17.76 -0.01 -28.50
CA ILE A 316 18.80 0.49 -29.42
C ILE A 316 18.15 0.95 -30.73
N ASP A 317 17.21 0.17 -31.27
CA ASP A 317 16.60 0.48 -32.55
C ASP A 317 15.55 1.59 -32.45
N HIS A 318 14.89 1.75 -31.29
CA HIS A 318 14.06 2.91 -30.98
C HIS A 318 14.90 4.19 -30.82
N TRP A 319 16.02 4.12 -30.11
CA TRP A 319 16.98 5.21 -29.94
C TRP A 319 17.59 5.65 -31.28
N LYS A 320 18.01 4.71 -32.14
CA LYS A 320 18.46 4.98 -33.52
C LYS A 320 17.38 5.71 -34.34
N LYS A 321 16.11 5.30 -34.25
CA LYS A 321 14.97 5.96 -34.95
C LYS A 321 14.74 7.38 -34.43
N LEU A 322 14.83 7.57 -33.11
CA LEU A 322 14.71 8.85 -32.40
C LEU A 322 15.84 9.81 -32.80
N MET A 323 17.11 9.41 -32.70
CA MET A 323 18.25 10.23 -33.13
C MET A 323 18.22 10.56 -34.64
N LYS A 324 17.67 9.66 -35.46
CA LYS A 324 17.41 9.89 -36.90
C LYS A 324 16.25 10.88 -37.15
N ARG A 325 15.31 11.04 -36.21
CA ARG A 325 14.29 12.10 -36.24
C ARG A 325 14.93 13.45 -35.86
N GLU A 326 15.72 13.49 -34.79
CA GLU A 326 16.36 14.73 -34.32
C GLU A 326 17.35 15.30 -35.34
N THR A 327 18.23 14.47 -35.90
CA THR A 327 19.14 14.88 -36.98
C THR A 327 18.44 15.29 -38.28
N ARG A 328 17.18 14.87 -38.51
CA ARG A 328 16.33 15.36 -39.61
C ARG A 328 15.66 16.69 -39.27
N ALA A 329 15.26 16.91 -38.02
CA ALA A 329 14.68 18.16 -37.56
C ALA A 329 15.73 19.29 -37.58
N ALA A 330 16.92 19.05 -37.03
CA ALA A 330 18.04 19.99 -37.05
C ALA A 330 18.40 20.44 -38.48
N LYS A 331 18.34 19.52 -39.47
CA LYS A 331 18.61 19.82 -40.88
C LYS A 331 17.51 20.60 -41.61
N LYS A 332 16.33 20.78 -41.00
CA LYS A 332 15.26 21.64 -41.57
C LYS A 332 15.39 23.12 -41.16
N GLY A 333 16.16 23.42 -40.12
CA GLY A 333 16.47 24.78 -39.66
C GLY A 333 15.32 25.53 -38.98
N ASP A 334 14.12 25.46 -39.53
CA ASP A 334 12.93 26.16 -39.02
C ASP A 334 12.44 25.55 -37.70
N GLY A 335 12.30 26.38 -36.66
CA GLY A 335 11.78 26.01 -35.34
C GLY A 335 12.53 24.94 -34.53
N TYR A 336 13.75 24.53 -34.92
CA TYR A 336 14.45 23.43 -34.23
C TYR A 336 14.99 23.84 -32.85
N VAL A 337 14.38 23.29 -31.80
CA VAL A 337 14.91 23.29 -30.43
C VAL A 337 15.72 22.00 -30.20
N ASN A 338 16.94 22.13 -29.67
CA ASN A 338 17.79 21.00 -29.26
C ASN A 338 17.03 20.10 -28.27
N ALA A 339 17.10 18.77 -28.42
CA ALA A 339 16.42 17.83 -27.55
C ALA A 339 16.68 18.08 -26.05
N LYS A 340 17.90 18.44 -25.63
CA LYS A 340 18.21 18.76 -24.22
C LYS A 340 17.48 20.01 -23.68
N GLU A 341 17.06 20.93 -24.55
CA GLU A 341 16.41 22.20 -24.17
C GLU A 341 14.88 22.11 -24.15
N ARG A 342 14.30 20.98 -24.57
CA ARG A 342 12.83 20.82 -24.62
C ARG A 342 12.26 20.47 -23.26
N LEU A 343 11.02 20.90 -22.99
CA LEU A 343 10.34 20.64 -21.72
C LEU A 343 10.13 19.15 -21.43
N ASP A 344 9.95 18.31 -22.46
CA ASP A 344 9.87 16.84 -22.35
C ASP A 344 11.20 16.15 -21.99
N VAL A 345 12.29 16.92 -21.84
CA VAL A 345 13.63 16.42 -21.49
C VAL A 345 14.25 17.20 -20.34
N LYS A 346 14.17 18.55 -20.31
CA LYS A 346 14.81 19.39 -19.29
C LYS A 346 14.10 19.40 -17.94
N PHE A 347 12.79 19.12 -17.90
CA PHE A 347 11.98 19.37 -16.70
C PHE A 347 12.40 18.55 -15.48
N ILE A 348 12.39 17.21 -15.58
CA ILE A 348 12.77 16.34 -14.45
C ILE A 348 14.25 16.56 -14.04
N PRO A 349 15.24 16.62 -14.95
CA PRO A 349 16.63 16.90 -14.58
C PRO A 349 16.84 18.26 -13.88
N LEU A 350 16.14 19.32 -14.29
CA LEU A 350 16.23 20.62 -13.61
C LEU A 350 15.60 20.59 -12.21
N LEU A 351 14.52 19.83 -12.01
CA LEU A 351 13.99 19.56 -10.67
C LEU A 351 14.98 18.76 -9.80
N LEU A 352 15.67 17.75 -10.36
CA LEU A 352 16.71 17.00 -9.64
C LEU A 352 17.87 17.90 -9.18
N HIS A 353 18.34 18.81 -10.04
CA HIS A 353 19.37 19.80 -9.66
C HIS A 353 18.86 20.74 -8.55
N GLU A 354 17.67 21.32 -8.71
CA GLU A 354 17.08 22.21 -7.70
C GLU A 354 16.89 21.52 -6.33
N PHE A 355 16.60 20.22 -6.32
CA PHE A 355 16.57 19.42 -5.10
C PHE A 355 17.94 19.25 -4.46
N VAL A 356 18.98 18.88 -5.22
CA VAL A 356 20.35 18.73 -4.70
C VAL A 356 20.88 20.06 -4.17
N ASP A 357 20.66 21.17 -4.88
CA ASP A 357 21.03 22.52 -4.43
C ASP A 357 20.32 22.89 -3.12
N THR A 358 19.03 22.55 -3.00
CA THR A 358 18.25 22.82 -1.77
C THR A 358 18.72 21.94 -0.61
N LEU A 359 19.02 20.66 -0.86
CA LEU A 359 19.54 19.72 0.14
C LEU A 359 20.91 20.15 0.70
N ASP A 360 21.86 20.52 -0.17
CA ASP A 360 23.17 21.04 0.26
C ASP A 360 22.99 22.37 1.06
N SER A 361 22.00 23.21 0.73
CA SER A 361 21.71 24.43 1.50
C SER A 361 21.17 24.15 2.92
N VAL A 362 20.27 23.17 3.08
CA VAL A 362 19.74 22.73 4.38
C VAL A 362 20.85 22.15 5.26
N VAL A 363 21.77 21.37 4.66
CA VAL A 363 22.95 20.83 5.35
C VAL A 363 23.86 21.94 5.87
N VAL A 364 24.14 22.98 5.08
CA VAL A 364 25.04 24.08 5.48
C VAL A 364 24.49 24.91 6.64
N HIS A 365 23.18 25.14 6.75
CA HIS A 365 22.61 25.84 7.91
C HIS A 365 22.65 24.98 9.19
N ASN A 366 22.29 23.69 9.12
CA ASN A 366 22.39 22.79 10.29
C ASN A 366 23.85 22.63 10.77
N ALA A 367 24.82 22.55 9.85
CA ALA A 367 26.23 22.43 10.18
C ALA A 367 26.78 23.67 10.92
N LYS A 368 26.26 24.87 10.64
CA LYS A 368 26.62 26.09 11.40
C LYS A 368 26.04 26.08 12.81
N ALA A 369 24.77 25.71 12.96
CA ALA A 369 24.12 25.64 14.27
C ALA A 369 24.86 24.68 15.22
N ASN A 370 25.25 23.50 14.71
CA ASN A 370 25.97 22.49 15.50
C ASN A 370 27.44 22.85 15.81
N LEU A 371 27.99 23.90 15.18
CA LEU A 371 29.35 24.41 15.47
C LEU A 371 29.36 25.53 16.52
N MET A 372 28.20 25.96 17.01
CA MET A 372 28.05 27.02 18.02
C MET A 372 27.50 26.52 19.37
N ASP A 373 27.58 25.20 19.60
CA ASP A 373 27.25 24.54 20.88
C ASP A 373 28.33 24.77 21.95
N GLY A 374 28.66 26.04 22.16
CA GLY A 374 29.77 26.55 22.97
C GLY A 374 29.61 28.04 23.24
N ASP A 375 28.75 28.35 24.21
CA ASP A 375 28.43 29.69 24.73
C ASP A 375 27.79 30.70 23.74
N SER A 376 26.49 30.49 23.50
CA SER A 376 25.47 31.57 23.44
C SER A 376 25.55 32.64 22.33
N GLU A 377 25.10 32.30 21.13
CA GLU A 377 24.14 33.15 20.40
C GLU A 377 22.94 32.28 19.97
N GLU A 378 21.72 32.79 20.09
CA GLU A 378 20.50 32.06 19.70
C GLU A 378 20.45 31.90 18.17
N VAL A 379 20.03 30.73 17.68
CA VAL A 379 19.73 30.57 16.24
C VAL A 379 18.58 31.51 15.90
N ASP A 380 18.88 32.52 15.09
CA ASP A 380 18.00 33.66 14.82
C ASP A 380 16.58 33.19 14.48
N ALA A 381 15.58 33.69 15.20
CA ALA A 381 14.22 33.14 15.18
C ALA A 381 13.54 33.22 13.80
N ALA A 382 14.12 34.01 12.89
CA ALA A 382 13.73 34.12 11.48
C ALA A 382 14.34 33.03 10.56
N GLU A 383 15.45 32.36 10.92
CA GLU A 383 16.01 31.26 10.11
C GLU A 383 15.29 29.93 10.32
N ILE A 384 14.84 29.65 11.55
CA ILE A 384 14.18 28.37 11.90
C ILE A 384 12.97 28.05 10.98
N PRO A 385 12.08 29.00 10.63
CA PRO A 385 11.00 28.75 9.68
C PRO A 385 11.45 28.46 8.24
N VAL A 386 12.53 29.11 7.79
CA VAL A 386 13.08 28.88 6.43
C VAL A 386 13.63 27.46 6.33
N LEU A 387 14.35 27.02 7.37
CA LEU A 387 14.89 25.68 7.47
C LEU A 387 13.79 24.60 7.51
N ALA A 388 12.70 24.85 8.24
CA ALA A 388 11.55 23.94 8.31
C ALA A 388 10.83 23.79 6.95
N ASN A 389 10.62 24.90 6.23
CA ASN A 389 10.01 24.83 4.90
C ASN A 389 10.94 24.17 3.85
N ALA A 390 12.26 24.33 3.99
CA ALA A 390 13.24 23.69 3.11
C ALA A 390 13.39 22.17 3.39
N LEU A 391 13.26 21.76 4.65
CA LEU A 391 13.11 20.35 5.03
C LEU A 391 11.88 19.73 4.35
N LEU A 392 10.71 20.34 4.53
CA LEU A 392 9.47 19.85 3.93
C LEU A 392 9.53 19.81 2.39
N TYR A 393 10.23 20.75 1.75
CA TYR A 393 10.51 20.67 0.31
C TYR A 393 11.31 19.41 -0.05
N CYS A 394 12.39 19.12 0.69
CA CYS A 394 13.20 17.92 0.46
C CYS A 394 12.41 16.62 0.71
N GLU A 395 11.55 16.57 1.74
CA GLU A 395 10.69 15.43 2.03
C GLU A 395 9.65 15.20 0.92
N ARG A 396 8.92 16.25 0.51
CA ARG A 396 8.01 16.22 -0.65
C ARG A 396 8.74 15.86 -1.95
N PHE A 397 10.03 16.18 -2.08
CA PHE A 397 10.80 15.80 -3.26
C PHE A 397 11.16 14.31 -3.27
N VAL A 398 11.50 13.73 -2.13
CA VAL A 398 11.70 12.27 -2.05
C VAL A 398 10.37 11.53 -2.24
N GLU A 399 9.26 12.05 -1.72
CA GLU A 399 7.89 11.58 -2.04
C GLU A 399 7.62 11.58 -3.55
N PHE A 400 7.98 12.65 -4.27
CA PHE A 400 7.85 12.73 -5.72
C PHE A 400 8.65 11.65 -6.46
N LEU A 401 9.89 11.37 -6.03
CA LEU A 401 10.70 10.31 -6.63
C LEU A 401 10.18 8.90 -6.31
N ILE A 402 9.64 8.67 -5.11
CA ILE A 402 8.95 7.42 -4.75
C ILE A 402 7.74 7.22 -5.67
N ASP A 403 6.88 8.23 -5.83
CA ASP A 403 5.68 8.14 -6.66
C ASP A 403 6.03 7.83 -8.13
N LEU A 404 7.10 8.42 -8.66
CA LEU A 404 7.62 8.15 -10.01
C LEU A 404 8.17 6.73 -10.18
N LEU A 405 8.81 6.15 -9.16
CA LEU A 405 9.40 4.81 -9.24
C LEU A 405 8.44 3.67 -8.85
N SER A 406 7.37 3.99 -8.12
CA SER A 406 6.33 3.06 -7.66
C SER A 406 5.22 2.77 -8.70
N GLN A 407 5.30 3.35 -9.90
CA GLN A 407 4.39 3.11 -11.02
C GLN A 407 5.18 2.81 -12.31
N LEU A 408 4.88 1.71 -12.99
CA LEU A 408 5.63 1.25 -14.17
C LEU A 408 5.70 2.29 -15.32
N PRO A 409 4.63 3.04 -15.69
CA PRO A 409 4.67 3.99 -16.81
C PRO A 409 5.64 5.17 -16.59
N THR A 410 5.86 5.58 -15.34
CA THR A 410 6.79 6.66 -14.97
C THR A 410 8.19 6.13 -14.67
N ARG A 411 8.28 4.94 -14.07
CA ARG A 411 9.53 4.27 -13.69
C ARG A 411 10.45 4.02 -14.89
N ARG A 412 9.88 3.48 -15.97
CA ARG A 412 10.59 2.81 -17.09
C ARG A 412 11.80 3.56 -17.67
N PHE A 413 11.75 4.88 -17.74
CA PHE A 413 12.86 5.71 -18.23
C PHE A 413 13.46 6.61 -17.15
N THR A 414 12.81 6.75 -16.00
CA THR A 414 13.18 7.69 -14.93
C THR A 414 14.12 7.06 -13.90
N ARG A 415 14.05 5.74 -13.63
CA ARG A 415 15.02 5.07 -12.73
C ARG A 415 16.46 5.30 -13.18
N ALA A 416 16.73 5.09 -14.46
CA ALA A 416 18.05 5.32 -15.06
C ALA A 416 18.58 6.75 -14.80
N LEU A 417 17.72 7.76 -14.82
CA LEU A 417 18.09 9.16 -14.55
C LEU A 417 18.37 9.41 -13.07
N ILE A 418 17.54 8.87 -12.16
CA ILE A 418 17.71 9.03 -10.71
C ILE A 418 19.04 8.38 -10.24
N GLU A 419 19.39 7.23 -10.82
CA GLU A 419 20.67 6.56 -10.56
C GLU A 419 21.86 7.29 -11.21
N ASP A 420 21.76 7.83 -12.44
CA ASP A 420 22.83 8.62 -13.10
C ASP A 420 23.17 9.91 -12.31
N PHE A 421 22.17 10.46 -11.61
CA PHE A 421 22.33 11.56 -10.66
C PHE A 421 22.79 11.10 -9.26
N ALA A 422 22.85 9.79 -8.99
CA ALA A 422 23.18 9.16 -7.72
C ALA A 422 22.41 9.74 -6.51
N ILE A 423 21.10 9.98 -6.68
CA ILE A 423 20.26 10.71 -5.73
C ILE A 423 20.25 10.05 -4.34
N VAL A 424 20.01 8.74 -4.25
CA VAL A 424 19.99 8.01 -2.97
C VAL A 424 21.33 8.18 -2.22
N SER A 425 22.46 8.03 -2.90
CA SER A 425 23.79 8.20 -2.29
C SER A 425 24.06 9.64 -1.84
N LYS A 426 23.58 10.65 -2.57
CA LYS A 426 23.62 12.06 -2.14
C LYS A 426 22.77 12.31 -0.90
N CYS A 427 21.58 11.71 -0.84
CA CYS A 427 20.67 11.83 0.30
C CYS A 427 21.23 11.18 1.56
N ARG A 428 21.73 9.93 1.47
CA ARG A 428 22.26 9.18 2.62
C ARG A 428 23.55 9.77 3.22
N LEU A 429 24.32 10.52 2.42
CA LEU A 429 25.50 11.28 2.89
C LEU A 429 25.18 12.73 3.27
N SER A 430 23.94 13.19 3.11
CA SER A 430 23.52 14.50 3.62
C SER A 430 23.47 14.47 5.15
N ALA A 431 23.89 15.55 5.81
CA ALA A 431 23.76 15.67 7.26
C ALA A 431 22.29 15.63 7.72
N LEU A 432 21.31 15.82 6.81
CA LEU A 432 19.89 15.71 7.11
C LEU A 432 19.47 14.26 7.39
N TYR A 433 20.00 13.27 6.67
CA TYR A 433 19.66 11.86 6.85
C TYR A 433 20.08 11.31 8.23
N SER A 434 21.12 11.88 8.84
CA SER A 434 21.55 11.54 10.21
C SER A 434 20.99 12.47 11.29
N HIS A 435 20.20 13.49 10.93
CA HIS A 435 19.69 14.48 11.89
C HIS A 435 18.37 14.06 12.51
N THR A 436 18.16 14.36 13.80
CA THR A 436 16.91 14.02 14.52
C THR A 436 15.66 14.60 13.86
N ARG A 437 15.71 15.88 13.45
CA ARG A 437 14.63 16.53 12.68
C ARG A 437 14.46 15.96 11.26
N GLY A 438 15.43 15.22 10.74
CA GLY A 438 15.40 14.60 9.41
C GLY A 438 14.92 13.14 9.39
N ARG A 439 14.35 12.63 10.49
CA ARG A 439 13.87 11.25 10.61
C ARG A 439 12.89 10.84 9.49
N LEU A 440 11.90 11.69 9.19
CA LEU A 440 10.95 11.47 8.08
C LEU A 440 11.67 11.48 6.72
N PHE A 441 12.53 12.47 6.46
CA PHE A 441 13.39 12.48 5.27
C PHE A 441 14.22 11.20 5.12
N ALA A 442 14.84 10.69 6.20
CA ALA A 442 15.63 9.44 6.15
C ALA A 442 14.77 8.22 5.81
N GLN A 443 13.60 8.08 6.42
CA GLN A 443 12.65 7.00 6.13
C GLN A 443 12.14 7.05 4.68
N LEU A 444 11.86 8.25 4.17
CA LEU A 444 11.53 8.46 2.75
C LEU A 444 12.70 8.10 1.83
N VAL A 445 13.95 8.42 2.20
CA VAL A 445 15.14 8.07 1.41
C VAL A 445 15.39 6.56 1.38
N ASP A 446 15.12 5.84 2.47
CA ASP A 446 15.20 4.38 2.49
C ASP A 446 14.04 3.74 1.70
N LEU A 447 12.84 4.33 1.71
CA LEU A 447 11.72 3.92 0.83
C LEU A 447 12.02 4.22 -0.66
N LEU A 448 12.72 5.31 -0.97
CA LEU A 448 13.21 5.60 -2.32
C LEU A 448 14.25 4.57 -2.75
N ARG A 449 15.21 4.21 -1.88
CA ARG A 449 16.22 3.16 -2.13
C ARG A 449 15.58 1.80 -2.36
N PHE A 450 14.50 1.48 -1.64
CA PHE A 450 13.69 0.29 -1.86
C PHE A 450 13.08 0.29 -3.28
N TYR A 451 12.40 1.37 -3.71
CA TYR A 451 11.83 1.41 -5.06
C TYR A 451 12.88 1.51 -6.17
N GLU A 452 13.99 2.23 -5.99
CA GLU A 452 15.13 2.23 -6.91
C GLU A 452 15.63 0.81 -7.14
N GLY A 453 15.80 0.03 -6.06
CA GLY A 453 16.24 -1.36 -6.08
C GLY A 453 15.17 -2.43 -6.30
N PHE A 454 13.93 -2.07 -6.63
CA PHE A 454 12.81 -3.02 -6.70
C PHE A 454 13.03 -4.13 -7.74
N GLU A 455 12.66 -5.36 -7.39
CA GLU A 455 12.89 -6.60 -8.15
C GLU A 455 11.89 -6.74 -9.34
N ILE A 456 12.01 -5.86 -10.33
CA ILE A 456 11.18 -5.78 -11.54
C ILE A 456 12.02 -5.40 -12.76
N ASP A 457 11.72 -5.98 -13.92
CA ASP A 457 12.21 -5.50 -15.22
C ASP A 457 11.38 -4.30 -15.71
N ASP A 458 12.04 -3.16 -15.95
CA ASP A 458 11.39 -1.88 -16.30
C ASP A 458 10.65 -1.90 -17.65
N GLN A 459 11.04 -2.76 -18.59
CA GLN A 459 10.54 -2.74 -19.98
C GLN A 459 9.37 -3.70 -20.20
N THR A 460 9.40 -4.86 -19.56
CA THR A 460 8.36 -5.89 -19.57
C THR A 460 7.34 -5.69 -18.45
N GLY A 461 7.77 -5.19 -17.29
CA GLY A 461 6.97 -5.17 -16.06
C GLY A 461 6.92 -6.52 -15.31
N SER A 462 7.77 -7.49 -15.66
CA SER A 462 7.82 -8.76 -14.92
C SER A 462 8.62 -8.64 -13.62
N HIS A 463 8.11 -9.25 -12.55
CA HIS A 463 8.87 -9.53 -11.33
C HIS A 463 10.11 -10.38 -11.67
N LEU A 464 11.24 -10.06 -11.05
CA LEU A 464 12.46 -10.86 -11.09
C LEU A 464 12.44 -11.86 -9.92
N SER A 465 12.80 -13.13 -10.17
CA SER A 465 12.91 -14.14 -9.10
C SER A 465 14.17 -13.95 -8.24
N ASP A 466 14.22 -14.57 -7.06
CA ASP A 466 15.43 -14.60 -6.21
C ASP A 466 16.67 -15.09 -7.01
N ASP A 467 16.50 -16.05 -7.93
CA ASP A 467 17.56 -16.56 -8.81
C ASP A 467 17.99 -15.55 -9.89
N ASP A 468 17.05 -14.81 -10.51
CA ASP A 468 17.36 -13.75 -11.47
C ASP A 468 18.14 -12.61 -10.81
N VAL A 469 17.71 -12.21 -9.60
CA VAL A 469 18.35 -11.16 -8.79
C VAL A 469 19.75 -11.59 -8.36
N LEU A 470 19.93 -12.85 -7.93
CA LEU A 470 21.22 -13.42 -7.57
C LEU A 470 22.16 -13.52 -8.79
N LEU A 471 21.66 -13.97 -9.94
CA LEU A 471 22.42 -14.06 -11.19
C LEU A 471 22.90 -12.68 -11.64
N ALA A 472 21.99 -11.69 -11.69
CA ALA A 472 22.34 -10.31 -12.05
C ALA A 472 23.37 -9.69 -11.09
N HIS A 473 23.24 -9.93 -9.78
CA HIS A 473 24.21 -9.48 -8.79
C HIS A 473 25.60 -10.14 -8.98
N CYS A 474 25.64 -11.46 -9.10
CA CYS A 474 26.88 -12.21 -9.31
C CYS A 474 27.59 -11.79 -10.59
N SER A 475 26.88 -11.69 -11.71
CA SER A 475 27.46 -11.32 -13.01
C SER A 475 27.94 -9.86 -13.04
N LYS A 476 27.21 -8.94 -12.40
CA LYS A 476 27.65 -7.54 -12.21
C LYS A 476 28.96 -7.46 -11.43
N LEU A 477 29.11 -8.25 -10.36
CA LEU A 477 30.36 -8.35 -9.61
C LEU A 477 31.49 -8.98 -10.44
N GLN A 478 31.22 -10.07 -11.18
CA GLN A 478 32.21 -10.70 -12.06
C GLN A 478 32.73 -9.75 -13.15
N ALA A 479 31.85 -8.96 -13.78
CA ALA A 479 32.24 -7.95 -14.76
C ALA A 479 33.15 -6.86 -14.15
N PHE A 480 32.85 -6.40 -12.93
CA PHE A 480 33.71 -5.50 -12.18
C PHE A 480 35.08 -6.13 -11.82
N GLN A 481 35.12 -7.41 -11.45
CA GLN A 481 36.37 -8.14 -11.22
C GLN A 481 37.20 -8.24 -12.51
N LEU A 482 36.58 -8.57 -13.65
CA LEU A 482 37.23 -8.62 -14.95
C LEU A 482 37.79 -7.25 -15.37
N LEU A 483 37.06 -6.16 -15.12
CA LEU A 483 37.53 -4.79 -15.32
C LEU A 483 38.76 -4.51 -14.44
N CYS A 484 38.70 -4.81 -13.14
CA CYS A 484 39.83 -4.61 -12.23
C CYS A 484 41.07 -5.40 -12.66
N PHE A 485 40.91 -6.68 -13.01
CA PHE A 485 42.00 -7.53 -13.48
C PHE A 485 42.68 -7.00 -14.75
N LYS A 486 41.88 -6.52 -15.72
CA LYS A 486 42.38 -6.02 -17.02
C LYS A 486 42.93 -4.58 -16.96
N ARG A 487 42.29 -3.68 -16.20
CA ARG A 487 42.47 -2.22 -16.30
C ARG A 487 42.85 -1.51 -14.99
N VAL A 488 42.95 -2.19 -13.83
CA VAL A 488 43.30 -1.57 -12.53
C VAL A 488 44.29 -2.45 -11.73
N PRO A 489 45.61 -2.38 -12.01
CA PRO A 489 46.60 -3.27 -11.38
C PRO A 489 46.63 -3.27 -9.84
N LYS A 490 46.29 -2.15 -9.19
CA LYS A 490 46.16 -2.03 -7.72
C LYS A 490 45.03 -2.87 -7.13
N LEU A 491 44.01 -3.22 -7.91
CA LEU A 491 42.86 -4.01 -7.48
C LEU A 491 42.95 -5.48 -7.95
N LYS A 492 44.15 -5.98 -8.26
CA LYS A 492 44.34 -7.39 -8.68
C LYS A 492 43.92 -8.39 -7.60
N ASP A 493 44.13 -8.07 -6.33
CA ASP A 493 43.73 -8.96 -5.22
C ASP A 493 42.20 -8.92 -5.00
N LEU A 494 41.54 -7.81 -5.33
CA LEU A 494 40.07 -7.70 -5.38
C LEU A 494 39.54 -8.58 -6.50
N SER A 495 40.09 -8.50 -7.71
CA SER A 495 39.61 -9.27 -8.87
C SER A 495 39.82 -10.78 -8.79
N LEU A 496 40.58 -11.27 -7.81
CA LEU A 496 40.78 -12.70 -7.54
C LEU A 496 40.10 -13.17 -6.23
N THR A 497 39.34 -12.31 -5.57
CA THR A 497 38.56 -12.64 -4.36
C THR A 497 37.22 -13.31 -4.72
N ASN A 498 36.62 -14.09 -3.82
CA ASN A 498 35.28 -14.66 -4.04
C ASN A 498 34.17 -13.60 -3.86
N ILE A 499 33.06 -13.78 -4.58
CA ILE A 499 31.90 -12.86 -4.60
C ILE A 499 31.36 -12.59 -3.17
N GLY A 500 31.19 -13.64 -2.35
CA GLY A 500 30.73 -13.57 -0.96
C GLY A 500 31.63 -12.79 0.04
N ALA A 501 32.80 -12.34 -0.42
CA ALA A 501 33.71 -11.45 0.32
C ALA A 501 33.94 -10.10 -0.39
N LEU A 502 33.27 -9.84 -1.52
CA LEU A 502 33.19 -8.55 -2.21
C LEU A 502 31.81 -7.90 -2.07
N GLU A 503 30.75 -8.68 -1.92
CA GLU A 503 29.37 -8.20 -1.70
C GLU A 503 29.17 -7.49 -0.34
N LYS A 504 30.17 -7.54 0.55
CA LYS A 504 30.12 -6.99 1.91
C LYS A 504 30.71 -5.59 1.95
N ARG A 505 29.92 -4.60 2.39
CA ARG A 505 30.32 -3.17 2.46
C ARG A 505 31.71 -2.95 3.07
N ALA A 506 32.00 -3.58 4.22
CA ALA A 506 33.26 -3.39 4.94
C ALA A 506 34.48 -3.94 4.18
N ASP A 507 34.38 -5.16 3.62
CA ASP A 507 35.47 -5.78 2.87
C ASP A 507 35.71 -5.09 1.53
N LEU A 508 34.64 -4.65 0.84
CA LEU A 508 34.75 -3.88 -0.40
C LEU A 508 35.44 -2.53 -0.16
N SER A 509 34.98 -1.76 0.83
CA SER A 509 35.60 -0.48 1.20
C SER A 509 37.10 -0.63 1.52
N LYS A 510 37.46 -1.64 2.30
CA LYS A 510 38.85 -1.95 2.70
C LYS A 510 39.75 -2.33 1.53
N ARG A 511 39.18 -2.84 0.43
CA ARG A 511 39.93 -3.18 -0.81
C ARG A 511 40.03 -1.99 -1.75
N LEU A 512 39.00 -1.15 -1.82
CA LEU A 512 39.00 0.06 -2.62
C LEU A 512 39.91 1.16 -2.06
N SER A 513 40.12 1.22 -0.74
CA SER A 513 41.00 2.20 -0.07
C SER A 513 42.50 2.08 -0.40
N VAL A 514 42.89 1.18 -1.31
CA VAL A 514 44.24 1.10 -1.91
C VAL A 514 44.40 2.12 -3.06
N LEU A 515 43.28 2.65 -3.58
CA LEU A 515 43.27 3.71 -4.60
C LEU A 515 43.41 5.10 -3.98
N LEU A 516 44.12 5.98 -4.69
CA LEU A 516 44.12 7.42 -4.45
C LEU A 516 42.79 8.04 -4.95
N PRO A 517 42.36 9.21 -4.42
CA PRO A 517 41.09 9.84 -4.82
C PRO A 517 40.89 9.99 -6.34
N GLU A 518 41.91 10.41 -7.09
CA GLU A 518 41.82 10.53 -8.55
C GLU A 518 41.79 9.16 -9.27
N GLU A 519 42.39 8.11 -8.70
CA GLU A 519 42.31 6.75 -9.26
C GLU A 519 40.92 6.13 -9.02
N LEU A 520 40.30 6.44 -7.88
CA LEU A 520 38.92 6.09 -7.57
C LEU A 520 37.94 6.87 -8.46
N ARG A 521 38.18 8.17 -8.68
CA ARG A 521 37.39 9.02 -9.58
C ARG A 521 37.47 8.54 -11.03
N ASP A 522 38.66 8.17 -11.52
CA ASP A 522 38.84 7.56 -12.83
C ASP A 522 38.14 6.19 -12.95
N LEU A 523 38.19 5.37 -11.89
CA LEU A 523 37.47 4.10 -11.84
C LEU A 523 35.95 4.28 -11.95
N VAL A 524 35.36 5.14 -11.11
CA VAL A 524 33.90 5.38 -11.08
C VAL A 524 33.42 6.07 -12.36
N CYS A 525 34.08 7.16 -12.78
CA CYS A 525 33.54 8.04 -13.82
C CYS A 525 33.93 7.64 -15.26
N ASN A 526 35.14 7.10 -15.46
CA ASN A 526 35.65 6.83 -16.82
C ASN A 526 35.66 5.34 -17.19
N LYS A 527 35.96 4.46 -16.22
CA LYS A 527 36.07 3.01 -16.46
C LYS A 527 34.74 2.28 -16.26
N LEU A 528 34.05 2.56 -15.14
CA LEU A 528 32.73 1.99 -14.84
C LEU A 528 31.57 2.83 -15.39
N ASN A 529 31.77 4.14 -15.59
CA ASN A 529 30.76 5.08 -16.07
C ASN A 529 29.47 5.10 -15.22
N ILE A 530 29.59 4.90 -13.90
CA ILE A 530 28.45 4.92 -12.96
C ILE A 530 27.99 6.36 -12.67
N LEU A 531 28.91 7.33 -12.73
CA LEU A 531 28.67 8.74 -12.46
C LEU A 531 29.31 9.58 -13.57
N SER A 532 28.66 10.69 -13.97
CA SER A 532 29.31 11.65 -14.86
C SER A 532 30.55 12.27 -14.22
N SER A 533 31.65 12.37 -14.98
CA SER A 533 32.85 13.13 -14.58
C SER A 533 32.61 14.64 -14.46
N SER A 534 31.44 15.13 -14.89
CA SER A 534 30.95 16.50 -14.69
C SER A 534 30.12 16.70 -13.41
N ASP A 535 29.86 15.66 -12.62
CA ASP A 535 29.07 15.79 -11.39
C ASP A 535 29.85 16.59 -10.33
N PRO A 536 29.24 17.60 -9.67
CA PRO A 536 29.94 18.44 -8.68
C PRO A 536 30.49 17.68 -7.48
N TRP A 537 29.85 16.56 -7.10
CA TRP A 537 30.30 15.71 -6.01
C TRP A 537 31.35 14.67 -6.47
N SER A 538 31.68 14.55 -7.76
CA SER A 538 32.66 13.58 -8.28
C SER A 538 34.09 13.74 -7.73
N HIS A 539 34.38 14.81 -6.98
CA HIS A 539 35.64 15.03 -6.26
C HIS A 539 35.59 14.63 -4.78
N LYS A 540 34.41 14.30 -4.22
CA LYS A 540 34.24 13.86 -2.82
C LYS A 540 34.57 12.36 -2.70
N THR A 541 35.74 12.01 -2.16
CA THR A 541 36.19 10.60 -2.03
C THR A 541 35.17 9.69 -1.34
N GLU A 542 34.53 10.18 -0.26
CA GLU A 542 33.53 9.43 0.52
C GLU A 542 32.27 9.10 -0.29
N PHE A 543 31.85 10.02 -1.19
CA PHE A 543 30.73 9.81 -2.10
C PHE A 543 31.06 8.81 -3.22
N LEU A 544 32.29 8.85 -3.76
CA LEU A 544 32.75 7.84 -4.71
C LEU A 544 32.82 6.45 -4.06
N MET A 545 33.22 6.37 -2.79
CA MET A 545 33.17 5.13 -2.00
C MET A 545 31.73 4.66 -1.77
N GLU A 546 30.81 5.54 -1.37
CA GLU A 546 29.39 5.20 -1.20
C GLU A 546 28.76 4.71 -2.51
N ILE A 547 29.03 5.35 -3.66
CA ILE A 547 28.59 4.89 -4.97
C ILE A 547 29.11 3.47 -5.25
N MET A 548 30.42 3.24 -5.11
CA MET A 548 30.99 1.91 -5.35
C MET A 548 30.36 0.85 -4.46
N VAL A 549 30.18 1.15 -3.18
CA VAL A 549 29.64 0.18 -2.23
C VAL A 549 28.14 -0.08 -2.43
N SER A 550 27.32 0.96 -2.63
CA SER A 550 25.88 0.81 -2.92
C SER A 550 25.58 0.17 -4.29
N THR A 551 26.54 0.23 -5.22
CA THR A 551 26.47 -0.42 -6.54
C THR A 551 26.70 -1.94 -6.47
N PHE A 552 27.58 -2.40 -5.55
CA PHE A 552 28.12 -3.76 -5.52
C PHE A 552 27.84 -4.54 -4.22
N GLU A 553 27.18 -3.95 -3.21
CA GLU A 553 26.72 -4.67 -2.02
C GLU A 553 25.65 -5.71 -2.35
N LYS A 554 25.62 -6.85 -1.62
CA LYS A 554 24.44 -7.73 -1.63
C LYS A 554 23.28 -6.98 -0.98
N ARG A 555 22.13 -6.96 -1.65
CA ARG A 555 20.84 -6.53 -1.10
C ARG A 555 20.14 -7.76 -0.50
N LEU A 556 19.42 -7.56 0.61
CA LEU A 556 18.45 -8.55 1.09
C LEU A 556 17.30 -8.60 0.09
N SER A 557 16.78 -9.79 -0.24
CA SER A 557 15.59 -9.86 -1.10
C SER A 557 14.35 -9.37 -0.35
N GLN A 558 13.32 -8.95 -1.08
CA GLN A 558 12.07 -8.49 -0.44
C GLN A 558 11.45 -9.59 0.44
N ARG A 559 11.62 -10.86 0.04
CA ARG A 559 11.18 -12.04 0.79
C ARG A 559 12.00 -12.29 2.06
N GLU A 560 13.34 -12.15 2.00
CA GLU A 560 14.18 -12.18 3.21
C GLU A 560 13.78 -11.06 4.20
N ALA A 561 13.55 -9.85 3.69
CA ALA A 561 13.22 -8.67 4.50
C ALA A 561 11.86 -8.78 5.21
N ILE A 562 10.79 -9.22 4.52
CA ILE A 562 9.46 -9.38 5.15
C ILE A 562 9.44 -10.53 6.18
N ASN A 563 10.22 -11.58 5.95
CA ASN A 563 10.35 -12.70 6.90
C ASN A 563 11.18 -12.35 8.14
N ALA A 564 12.08 -11.36 8.04
CA ALA A 564 12.83 -10.81 9.16
C ALA A 564 12.07 -9.74 9.97
N LEU A 565 10.87 -9.33 9.53
CA LEU A 565 10.08 -8.30 10.20
C LEU A 565 9.18 -8.89 11.32
N PRO A 566 9.15 -8.29 12.53
CA PRO A 566 8.13 -8.59 13.53
C PRO A 566 6.71 -8.29 13.05
N LEU A 567 5.75 -9.13 13.45
CA LEU A 567 4.32 -8.88 13.20
C LEU A 567 3.69 -7.97 14.25
N TYR A 568 4.25 -7.92 15.46
CA TYR A 568 3.78 -7.05 16.53
C TYR A 568 4.49 -5.69 16.52
N PRO A 569 3.75 -4.57 16.71
CA PRO A 569 4.38 -3.29 16.96
C PRO A 569 5.06 -3.23 18.33
N ASN A 570 6.10 -2.41 18.40
CA ASN A 570 6.86 -2.07 19.61
C ASN A 570 6.83 -0.55 19.88
N GLU A 571 7.39 -0.13 21.01
CA GLU A 571 7.48 1.26 21.45
C GLU A 571 8.05 2.24 20.40
N GLN A 572 8.99 1.78 19.56
CA GLN A 572 9.67 2.65 18.59
C GLN A 572 8.81 2.97 17.38
N VAL A 573 7.87 2.09 17.04
CA VAL A 573 6.92 2.26 15.91
C VAL A 573 5.65 2.96 16.39
N MET A 574 5.11 2.59 17.56
CA MET A 574 3.83 3.14 18.06
C MET A 574 3.85 4.67 18.21
N TRP A 575 4.98 5.26 18.62
CA TRP A 575 5.13 6.70 18.83
C TRP A 575 5.92 7.43 17.73
N ASP A 576 6.20 6.77 16.59
CA ASP A 576 6.75 7.46 15.42
C ASP A 576 5.64 8.05 14.54
N GLU A 577 5.35 9.34 14.71
CA GLU A 577 4.26 10.01 13.98
C GLU A 577 4.50 10.12 12.46
N SER A 578 5.71 9.80 11.99
CA SER A 578 6.07 9.67 10.56
C SER A 578 5.42 8.45 9.89
N PHE A 579 5.10 7.42 10.68
CA PHE A 579 4.46 6.17 10.27
C PHE A 579 3.08 5.97 10.91
N VAL A 580 2.90 6.39 12.17
CA VAL A 580 1.69 6.23 12.97
C VAL A 580 1.20 7.64 13.36
N PRO A 581 0.61 8.40 12.41
CA PRO A 581 0.17 9.77 12.64
C PRO A 581 -0.93 9.85 13.69
N SER A 582 -0.99 10.96 14.43
CA SER A 582 -2.13 11.23 15.32
C SER A 582 -3.38 11.62 14.54
N ILE A 583 -4.56 11.49 15.17
CA ILE A 583 -5.86 11.86 14.58
C ILE A 583 -5.98 13.35 14.18
N ASN A 584 -5.02 14.18 14.60
CA ASN A 584 -4.94 15.61 14.29
C ASN A 584 -4.04 15.93 13.07
N TYR A 585 -3.55 14.91 12.35
CA TYR A 585 -2.74 15.09 11.14
C TYR A 585 -3.50 15.86 10.05
N THR A 586 -2.97 17.02 9.65
CA THR A 586 -3.67 17.99 8.79
C THR A 586 -3.54 17.73 7.28
N GLY A 587 -2.67 16.80 6.87
CA GLY A 587 -2.28 16.61 5.46
C GLY A 587 -1.20 17.56 4.93
N GLU A 588 -0.74 18.54 5.74
CA GLU A 588 0.25 19.53 5.31
C GLU A 588 1.64 18.91 5.06
N GLY A 589 2.12 18.05 5.96
CA GLY A 589 3.33 17.24 5.78
C GLY A 589 3.06 15.93 5.03
N CYS A 590 4.08 15.33 4.42
CA CYS A 590 4.03 13.94 3.93
C CYS A 590 4.22 12.93 5.08
N LEU A 591 4.02 11.65 4.78
CA LEU A 591 4.27 10.51 5.68
C LEU A 591 5.10 9.46 4.97
N ALA A 592 5.85 8.64 5.70
CA ALA A 592 6.69 7.57 5.13
C ALA A 592 5.87 6.30 4.79
N LEU A 593 4.69 6.49 4.18
CA LEU A 593 3.70 5.44 3.95
C LEU A 593 3.63 5.03 2.46
N PRO A 594 3.51 3.73 2.15
CA PRO A 594 3.15 3.28 0.81
C PRO A 594 1.75 3.80 0.42
N LYS A 595 1.57 4.20 -0.83
CA LYS A 595 0.28 4.68 -1.34
C LYS A 595 -0.49 3.56 -2.04
N LEU A 596 -1.76 3.39 -1.69
CA LEU A 596 -2.70 2.67 -2.55
C LEU A 596 -3.24 3.63 -3.59
N ASN A 597 -2.95 3.32 -4.85
CA ASN A 597 -3.52 3.97 -6.02
C ASN A 597 -3.93 2.85 -7.00
N LEU A 598 -4.16 3.17 -8.26
CA LEU A 598 -4.64 2.21 -9.24
C LEU A 598 -3.57 1.24 -9.76
N GLN A 599 -2.28 1.56 -9.67
CA GLN A 599 -1.19 0.74 -10.21
C GLN A 599 -0.16 0.31 -9.16
N PHE A 600 0.30 -0.93 -9.30
CA PHE A 600 1.30 -1.60 -8.45
C PHE A 600 2.29 -2.33 -9.34
N LEU A 601 3.59 -2.24 -9.04
CA LEU A 601 4.68 -2.79 -9.86
C LEU A 601 4.53 -4.30 -10.07
N THR A 602 4.24 -5.03 -9.00
CA THR A 602 4.04 -6.50 -8.99
C THR A 602 2.98 -6.90 -7.97
N LEU A 603 2.60 -8.18 -7.93
CA LEU A 603 1.72 -8.69 -6.86
C LEU A 603 2.41 -8.61 -5.48
N HIS A 604 3.74 -8.75 -5.44
CA HIS A 604 4.54 -8.58 -4.22
C HIS A 604 4.50 -7.12 -3.73
N ASP A 605 4.61 -6.13 -4.63
CA ASP A 605 4.41 -4.71 -4.30
C ASP A 605 3.01 -4.48 -3.72
N TYR A 606 1.95 -4.89 -4.44
CA TYR A 606 0.57 -4.77 -3.97
C TYR A 606 0.37 -5.33 -2.55
N LEU A 607 0.85 -6.55 -2.29
CA LEU A 607 0.73 -7.17 -0.96
C LEU A 607 1.59 -6.49 0.09
N LEU A 608 2.82 -6.06 -0.22
CA LEU A 608 3.70 -5.34 0.72
C LEU A 608 3.15 -3.96 1.10
N ARG A 609 2.50 -3.24 0.18
CA ARG A 609 1.80 -1.97 0.50
C ARG A 609 0.63 -2.21 1.44
N ASN A 610 -0.20 -3.21 1.15
CA ASN A 610 -1.35 -3.57 2.01
C ASN A 610 -0.89 -4.07 3.39
N PHE A 611 0.13 -4.93 3.45
CA PHE A 611 0.76 -5.39 4.69
C PHE A 611 1.20 -4.23 5.57
N ASN A 612 1.97 -3.28 5.02
CA ASN A 612 2.51 -2.17 5.81
C ASN A 612 1.44 -1.19 6.27
N LEU A 613 0.48 -0.85 5.41
CA LEU A 613 -0.62 0.03 5.78
C LEU A 613 -1.51 -0.60 6.85
N PHE A 614 -1.88 -1.87 6.69
CA PHE A 614 -2.68 -2.60 7.67
C PHE A 614 -1.94 -2.77 9.00
N ARG A 615 -0.62 -3.07 8.97
CA ARG A 615 0.22 -3.12 10.17
C ARG A 615 0.24 -1.80 10.91
N LEU A 616 0.37 -0.67 10.21
CA LEU A 616 0.48 0.65 10.82
C LEU A 616 -0.87 1.22 11.29
N GLU A 617 -1.97 0.94 10.57
CA GLU A 617 -3.33 1.23 11.01
C GLU A 617 -3.69 0.46 12.30
N SER A 618 -3.43 -0.85 12.35
CA SER A 618 -3.64 -1.64 13.56
C SER A 618 -2.68 -1.20 14.69
N THR A 619 -1.48 -0.71 14.36
CA THR A 619 -0.57 -0.10 15.35
C THR A 619 -1.15 1.18 15.97
N TYR A 620 -1.89 2.00 15.21
CA TYR A 620 -2.60 3.16 15.75
C TYR A 620 -3.68 2.73 16.76
N GLU A 621 -4.49 1.72 16.47
CA GLU A 621 -5.46 1.22 17.45
C GLU A 621 -4.79 0.73 18.75
N ILE A 622 -3.68 -0.02 18.61
CA ILE A 622 -2.95 -0.58 19.76
C ILE A 622 -2.31 0.54 20.60
N ARG A 623 -1.79 1.61 19.98
CA ARG A 623 -1.27 2.81 20.65
C ARG A 623 -2.34 3.45 21.55
N GLU A 624 -3.57 3.60 21.04
CA GLU A 624 -4.68 4.20 21.81
C GLU A 624 -5.16 3.27 22.94
N ASP A 625 -5.27 1.96 22.72
CA ASP A 625 -5.57 0.97 23.77
C ASP A 625 -4.50 1.00 24.89
N VAL A 626 -3.20 1.06 24.54
CA VAL A 626 -2.09 1.19 25.50
C VAL A 626 -2.16 2.51 26.26
N HIS A 627 -2.50 3.62 25.61
CA HIS A 627 -2.62 4.94 26.25
C HIS A 627 -3.72 4.97 27.32
N ASP A 628 -4.91 4.44 27.02
CA ASP A 628 -6.01 4.28 27.98
C ASP A 628 -5.59 3.42 29.19
N ILE A 629 -4.89 2.31 28.93
CA ILE A 629 -4.37 1.42 29.98
C ILE A 629 -3.36 2.13 30.89
N LEU A 630 -2.39 2.86 30.34
CA LEU A 630 -1.40 3.61 31.11
C LEU A 630 -2.07 4.66 32.02
N GLN A 631 -3.02 5.42 31.46
CA GLN A 631 -3.79 6.41 32.20
C GLN A 631 -4.63 5.78 33.34
N ARG A 632 -5.24 4.62 33.11
CA ARG A 632 -6.07 3.92 34.11
C ARG A 632 -5.28 3.18 35.19
N MET A 633 -4.12 2.63 34.85
CA MET A 633 -3.31 1.83 35.78
C MET A 633 -2.56 2.73 36.79
N GLY A 634 -2.12 3.92 36.38
CA GLY A 634 -1.52 4.91 37.27
C GLY A 634 -0.28 4.37 37.99
N ALA A 635 0.78 4.12 37.21
CA ALA A 635 2.06 3.63 37.71
C ALA A 635 2.74 4.63 38.67
N TYR A 636 3.44 4.12 39.67
CA TYR A 636 4.26 4.90 40.60
C TYR A 636 5.37 4.03 41.21
N VAL A 637 6.47 4.67 41.63
CA VAL A 637 7.54 4.00 42.39
C VAL A 637 7.07 3.76 43.83
N ASN A 638 7.20 2.53 44.32
CA ASN A 638 6.82 2.14 45.68
C ASN A 638 7.95 2.39 46.71
N GLY A 639 7.68 2.10 47.98
CA GLY A 639 8.65 2.32 49.08
C GLY A 639 9.90 1.43 49.05
N GLU A 640 9.94 0.43 48.16
CA GLU A 640 11.07 -0.49 47.93
C GLU A 640 11.80 -0.16 46.61
N GLY A 641 11.38 0.88 45.89
CA GLY A 641 11.95 1.31 44.60
C GLY A 641 11.37 0.61 43.37
N GLY A 642 10.44 -0.34 43.55
CA GLY A 642 9.80 -1.07 42.45
C GLY A 642 8.55 -0.36 41.89
N THR A 643 8.21 -0.62 40.63
CA THR A 643 6.95 -0.14 40.03
C THR A 643 5.75 -0.75 40.73
N SER A 644 4.70 0.05 40.92
CA SER A 644 3.40 -0.39 41.45
C SER A 644 2.27 0.44 40.83
N PHE A 645 1.02 -0.01 40.97
CA PHE A 645 -0.14 0.56 40.27
C PHE A 645 -1.22 1.01 41.25
N ARG A 646 -1.67 2.26 41.14
CA ARG A 646 -2.72 2.84 42.00
C ARG A 646 -4.12 2.50 41.52
N GLY A 647 -4.30 2.38 40.20
CA GLY A 647 -5.57 2.13 39.54
C GLY A 647 -5.73 0.70 39.05
N TRP A 648 -6.61 0.53 38.07
CA TRP A 648 -6.91 -0.74 37.41
C TRP A 648 -7.53 -0.49 36.04
N ALA A 649 -7.24 -1.38 35.08
CA ALA A 649 -7.90 -1.41 33.77
C ALA A 649 -8.68 -2.72 33.60
N ARG A 650 -9.78 -2.71 32.84
CA ARG A 650 -10.55 -3.92 32.46
C ARG A 650 -9.76 -4.80 31.49
N MET A 651 -8.91 -4.17 30.67
CA MET A 651 -8.16 -4.77 29.57
C MET A 651 -6.69 -5.07 29.91
N ALA A 652 -6.24 -4.77 31.12
CA ALA A 652 -4.87 -5.09 31.55
C ALA A 652 -4.78 -5.47 33.04
N VAL A 653 -3.80 -6.34 33.35
CA VAL A 653 -3.52 -6.89 34.69
C VAL A 653 -2.03 -6.76 35.02
N PRO A 654 -1.64 -6.54 36.30
CA PRO A 654 -0.24 -6.69 36.70
C PRO A 654 0.23 -8.15 36.53
N ILE A 655 1.43 -8.32 35.99
CA ILE A 655 2.13 -9.60 35.93
C ILE A 655 2.63 -9.96 37.34
N LYS A 656 2.60 -11.25 37.70
CA LYS A 656 3.26 -11.79 38.90
C LYS A 656 4.60 -12.44 38.60
N GLU A 657 4.68 -13.17 37.50
CA GLU A 657 5.89 -13.82 37.00
C GLU A 657 5.83 -13.90 35.48
N PHE A 658 6.96 -13.65 34.83
CA PHE A 658 7.16 -13.86 33.40
C PHE A 658 8.44 -14.67 33.22
N LYS A 659 8.43 -15.67 32.33
CA LYS A 659 9.59 -16.54 32.12
C LYS A 659 9.59 -17.15 30.73
N ILE A 660 10.69 -17.03 29.99
CA ILE A 660 10.92 -17.81 28.76
C ILE A 660 11.18 -19.27 29.15
N THR A 661 10.44 -20.19 28.55
CA THR A 661 10.48 -21.63 28.85
C THR A 661 11.19 -22.45 27.77
N GLU A 662 11.06 -22.06 26.49
CA GLU A 662 11.73 -22.72 25.37
C GLU A 662 12.14 -21.70 24.30
N VAL A 663 13.38 -21.81 23.81
CA VAL A 663 13.85 -21.15 22.58
C VAL A 663 14.39 -22.22 21.65
N LYS A 664 13.70 -22.46 20.52
CA LYS A 664 14.11 -23.46 19.54
C LYS A 664 15.21 -22.91 18.63
N ARG A 665 16.02 -23.81 18.06
CA ARG A 665 17.06 -23.41 17.09
C ARG A 665 16.42 -22.79 15.83
N PRO A 666 17.11 -21.86 15.14
CA PRO A 666 16.68 -21.39 13.82
C PRO A 666 16.47 -22.53 12.82
N ASN A 667 15.60 -22.32 11.84
CA ASN A 667 15.50 -23.19 10.67
C ASN A 667 16.73 -23.00 9.76
N ILE A 668 16.95 -23.93 8.82
CA ILE A 668 18.07 -23.81 7.87
C ILE A 668 17.83 -22.60 6.97
N GLY A 669 18.76 -21.63 7.01
CA GLY A 669 18.67 -20.36 6.27
C GLY A 669 18.13 -19.19 7.09
N GLU A 670 17.43 -19.43 8.20
CA GLU A 670 16.97 -18.37 9.10
C GLU A 670 18.01 -18.02 10.18
N VAL A 671 18.01 -16.76 10.62
CA VAL A 671 18.78 -16.29 11.79
C VAL A 671 17.96 -16.30 13.08
N LYS A 672 16.66 -16.01 12.98
CA LYS A 672 15.70 -16.02 14.10
C LYS A 672 15.38 -17.44 14.57
N PRO A 673 15.08 -17.68 15.86
CA PRO A 673 14.66 -19.00 16.34
C PRO A 673 13.36 -19.45 15.68
N SER A 674 13.17 -20.77 15.52
CA SER A 674 11.95 -21.33 14.93
C SER A 674 10.72 -21.24 15.85
N ALA A 675 10.93 -21.11 17.16
CA ALA A 675 9.91 -20.75 18.14
C ALA A 675 10.56 -20.13 19.39
N CYS A 676 9.85 -19.23 20.05
CA CYS A 676 10.18 -18.71 21.38
C CYS A 676 8.90 -18.75 22.23
N ILE A 677 8.94 -19.47 23.35
CA ILE A 677 7.77 -19.75 24.20
C ILE A 677 8.05 -19.24 25.61
N ALA A 678 7.07 -18.60 26.22
CA ALA A 678 7.11 -18.11 27.59
C ALA A 678 5.85 -18.48 28.39
N GLU A 679 5.97 -18.49 29.71
CA GLU A 679 4.86 -18.57 30.66
C GLU A 679 4.66 -17.20 31.34
N VAL A 680 3.42 -16.73 31.39
CA VAL A 680 3.02 -15.47 32.00
C VAL A 680 1.97 -15.74 33.07
N THR A 681 2.34 -15.57 34.35
CA THR A 681 1.46 -15.78 35.49
C THR A 681 0.91 -14.45 35.98
N PHE A 682 -0.42 -14.35 36.10
CA PHE A 682 -1.14 -13.17 36.57
C PHE A 682 -2.26 -13.57 37.55
N SER A 683 -2.90 -12.58 38.18
CA SER A 683 -4.00 -12.83 39.12
C SER A 683 -5.23 -11.99 38.82
N ILE A 684 -6.38 -12.67 38.77
CA ILE A 684 -7.68 -12.07 38.48
C ILE A 684 -8.50 -11.75 39.73
N GLN A 685 -7.93 -11.91 40.94
CA GLN A 685 -8.56 -11.63 42.25
C GLN A 685 -9.25 -10.25 42.32
N LYS A 686 -8.69 -9.22 41.67
CA LYS A 686 -9.23 -7.85 41.66
C LYS A 686 -10.53 -7.71 40.85
N TYR A 687 -10.85 -8.65 39.96
CA TYR A 687 -11.97 -8.58 39.02
C TYR A 687 -13.14 -9.42 39.48
N LYS A 688 -14.37 -8.92 39.25
CA LYS A 688 -15.61 -9.55 39.72
C LYS A 688 -16.66 -9.56 38.63
N GLY A 689 -17.51 -10.59 38.63
CA GLY A 689 -18.59 -10.75 37.66
C GLY A 689 -18.05 -10.80 36.22
N PRO A 690 -18.67 -10.11 35.24
CA PRO A 690 -18.32 -10.21 33.82
C PRO A 690 -16.83 -10.01 33.51
N MET A 691 -16.16 -9.08 34.18
CA MET A 691 -14.73 -8.82 33.93
C MET A 691 -13.85 -10.01 34.27
N ARG A 692 -14.24 -10.87 35.22
CA ARG A 692 -13.51 -12.09 35.52
C ARG A 692 -13.74 -13.12 34.41
N SER A 693 -14.99 -13.31 33.98
CA SER A 693 -15.35 -14.16 32.84
C SER A 693 -14.60 -13.76 31.58
N GLU A 694 -14.45 -12.46 31.29
CA GLU A 694 -13.68 -11.96 30.14
C GLU A 694 -12.17 -12.30 30.13
N TRP A 695 -11.57 -12.56 31.30
CA TRP A 695 -10.19 -13.05 31.42
C TRP A 695 -10.15 -14.59 31.48
N ASP A 696 -11.18 -15.22 32.02
CA ASP A 696 -11.41 -16.67 31.95
C ASP A 696 -11.83 -17.14 30.53
N GLU A 697 -12.18 -16.23 29.62
CA GLU A 697 -12.62 -16.47 28.23
C GLU A 697 -11.50 -16.43 27.17
N LEU A 698 -10.26 -16.13 27.55
CA LEU A 698 -9.08 -16.12 26.64
C LEU A 698 -8.80 -17.51 26.04
N LYS A 699 -8.32 -17.54 24.78
CA LYS A 699 -8.20 -18.76 23.96
C LYS A 699 -6.87 -18.84 23.24
N GLU A 700 -6.59 -20.03 22.70
CA GLU A 700 -5.61 -20.23 21.63
C GLU A 700 -5.79 -19.17 20.52
N HIS A 701 -4.68 -18.61 20.03
CA HIS A 701 -4.60 -17.51 19.06
C HIS A 701 -5.05 -16.10 19.52
N ASP A 702 -5.50 -15.90 20.78
CA ASP A 702 -5.70 -14.53 21.29
C ASP A 702 -4.34 -13.81 21.43
N VAL A 703 -4.21 -12.63 20.79
CA VAL A 703 -3.02 -11.77 20.92
C VAL A 703 -3.08 -10.94 22.20
N LEU A 704 -1.99 -10.96 22.96
CA LEU A 704 -1.77 -10.19 24.19
C LEU A 704 -0.54 -9.28 24.02
N PHE A 705 -0.40 -8.30 24.91
CA PHE A 705 0.73 -7.38 24.95
C PHE A 705 1.37 -7.33 26.34
N LEU A 706 2.70 -7.34 26.36
CA LEU A 706 3.55 -7.25 27.53
C LEU A 706 4.13 -5.82 27.58
N LEU A 707 3.92 -5.13 28.70
CA LEU A 707 4.35 -3.74 28.89
C LEU A 707 5.35 -3.62 30.05
N SER A 708 6.50 -3.01 29.79
CA SER A 708 7.50 -2.65 30.79
C SER A 708 7.36 -1.18 31.16
N ILE A 709 7.12 -0.89 32.44
CA ILE A 709 6.81 0.46 32.92
C ILE A 709 7.74 0.81 34.08
N GLN A 710 8.53 1.86 33.92
CA GLN A 710 9.40 2.46 34.93
C GLN A 710 8.94 3.91 35.15
N PRO A 711 8.01 4.17 36.08
CA PRO A 711 7.43 5.48 36.29
C PRO A 711 8.48 6.48 36.82
N PRO A 712 8.38 7.78 36.45
CA PRO A 712 9.34 8.79 36.90
C PRO A 712 9.39 8.91 38.43
N LEU A 713 10.60 9.18 38.95
CA LEU A 713 10.90 9.25 40.38
C LEU A 713 10.26 10.47 41.07
N GLU A 714 10.10 11.57 40.33
CA GLU A 714 9.55 12.83 40.85
C GLU A 714 8.08 13.00 40.44
N GLN A 715 7.26 13.53 41.35
CA GLN A 715 5.86 13.87 41.06
C GLN A 715 5.80 15.24 40.38
N LEU A 716 6.06 15.24 39.08
CA LEU A 716 5.91 16.38 38.17
C LEU A 716 4.55 17.08 38.36
N SER A 717 4.52 18.40 38.28
CA SER A 717 3.28 19.15 38.25
C SER A 717 2.48 18.88 36.98
N ASN A 718 1.18 19.21 36.99
CA ASN A 718 0.34 19.05 35.80
C ASN A 718 0.88 19.81 34.58
N ALA A 719 1.61 20.92 34.76
CA ALA A 719 2.21 21.69 33.67
C ALA A 719 3.42 20.96 33.06
N GLU A 720 4.41 20.59 33.87
CA GLU A 720 5.59 19.84 33.43
C GLU A 720 5.18 18.49 32.78
N SER A 721 4.13 17.84 33.29
CA SER A 721 3.58 16.60 32.73
C SER A 721 2.92 16.75 31.34
N LEU A 722 2.76 17.97 30.82
CA LEU A 722 2.23 18.25 29.48
C LEU A 722 3.31 18.64 28.47
N GLU A 723 4.54 18.91 28.92
CA GLU A 723 5.69 19.20 28.05
C GLU A 723 6.48 17.93 27.68
N LEU A 724 6.38 16.88 28.50
CA LEU A 724 6.95 15.55 28.23
C LEU A 724 6.15 14.75 27.19
N SER A 725 6.84 13.85 26.48
CA SER A 725 6.19 12.86 25.61
C SER A 725 5.33 11.86 26.40
N VAL A 726 4.43 11.17 25.71
CA VAL A 726 3.59 10.12 26.31
C VAL A 726 4.43 9.01 26.95
N LEU A 727 5.56 8.64 26.34
CA LEU A 727 6.47 7.62 26.85
C LEU A 727 7.09 8.05 28.19
N GLU A 728 7.69 9.23 28.24
CA GLU A 728 8.34 9.78 29.44
C GLU A 728 7.33 10.03 30.58
N ARG A 729 6.17 10.60 30.23
CA ARG A 729 5.10 10.93 31.20
C ARG A 729 4.56 9.72 31.95
N PHE A 730 4.40 8.59 31.27
CA PHE A 730 3.89 7.35 31.86
C PHE A 730 4.99 6.35 32.22
N GLY A 731 6.24 6.61 31.83
CA GLY A 731 7.38 5.72 32.06
C GLY A 731 7.34 4.42 31.24
N LEU A 732 6.72 4.41 30.06
CA LEU A 732 6.67 3.21 29.22
C LEU A 732 8.03 3.00 28.54
N GLN A 733 8.69 1.87 28.83
CA GLN A 733 9.99 1.53 28.27
C GLN A 733 9.89 0.55 27.09
N TYR A 734 9.11 -0.53 27.23
CA TYR A 734 9.02 -1.59 26.23
C TYR A 734 7.58 -2.09 26.03
N VAL A 735 7.25 -2.42 24.78
CA VAL A 735 6.02 -3.10 24.37
C VAL A 735 6.36 -4.31 23.50
N ARG A 736 5.91 -5.51 23.89
CA ARG A 736 6.09 -6.74 23.11
C ARG A 736 4.77 -7.49 22.98
N GLY A 737 4.39 -7.85 21.76
CA GLY A 737 3.21 -8.70 21.53
C GLY A 737 3.51 -10.18 21.70
N CYS A 738 2.51 -10.96 22.07
CA CYS A 738 2.57 -12.41 22.18
C CYS A 738 1.22 -13.05 21.85
N GLU A 739 1.22 -14.34 21.53
CA GLU A 739 0.02 -15.11 21.15
C GLU A 739 -0.22 -16.24 22.15
N VAL A 740 -1.44 -16.39 22.65
CA VAL A 740 -1.78 -17.49 23.56
C VAL A 740 -1.73 -18.83 22.81
N ILE A 741 -0.91 -19.75 23.33
CA ILE A 741 -0.89 -21.17 22.94
C ILE A 741 -1.89 -21.93 23.81
N GLU A 742 -1.80 -21.78 25.14
CA GLU A 742 -2.75 -22.39 26.08
C GLU A 742 -2.88 -21.57 27.37
N MET A 743 -4.03 -21.69 28.02
CA MET A 743 -4.35 -21.06 29.32
C MET A 743 -4.46 -22.14 30.39
N ARG A 744 -3.89 -21.90 31.59
CA ARG A 744 -4.03 -22.80 32.75
C ARG A 744 -4.59 -22.08 33.98
N ASP A 745 -5.37 -22.81 34.78
CA ASP A 745 -5.87 -22.36 36.08
C ASP A 745 -4.86 -22.56 37.22
N GLU A 746 -5.21 -22.16 38.45
CA GLU A 746 -4.30 -22.23 39.61
C GLU A 746 -3.95 -23.66 40.07
N GLU A 747 -4.75 -24.65 39.67
CA GLU A 747 -4.44 -26.08 39.89
C GLU A 747 -3.69 -26.69 38.69
N GLY A 748 -3.39 -25.89 37.66
CA GLY A 748 -2.72 -26.33 36.43
C GLY A 748 -3.65 -26.98 35.39
N HIS A 749 -4.97 -26.91 35.56
CA HIS A 749 -5.90 -27.45 34.58
C HIS A 749 -5.95 -26.59 33.32
N LEU A 750 -5.96 -27.23 32.15
CA LEU A 750 -6.07 -26.58 30.85
C LEU A 750 -7.46 -25.93 30.67
N MET A 751 -7.47 -24.64 30.42
CA MET A 751 -8.66 -23.82 30.15
C MET A 751 -8.86 -23.65 28.64
N ASN A 752 -10.13 -23.64 28.22
CA ASN A 752 -10.56 -23.27 26.86
C ASN A 752 -9.85 -24.01 25.71
N ASP A 753 -9.59 -25.31 25.88
CA ASP A 753 -9.05 -26.14 24.81
C ASP A 753 -10.04 -26.33 23.64
N PHE A 754 -9.64 -25.88 22.45
CA PHE A 754 -10.34 -26.15 21.19
C PHE A 754 -9.66 -27.24 20.35
N THR A 755 -8.48 -27.72 20.74
CA THR A 755 -7.74 -28.80 20.06
C THR A 755 -8.34 -30.19 20.33
N GLY A 756 -9.24 -30.31 21.31
CA GLY A 756 -10.00 -31.53 21.60
C GLY A 756 -9.28 -32.54 22.49
N ARG A 757 -8.21 -32.12 23.18
CA ARG A 757 -7.51 -32.91 24.23
C ARG A 757 -8.38 -33.03 25.48
N VAL A 758 -9.12 -31.97 25.82
CA VAL A 758 -10.16 -31.95 26.84
C VAL A 758 -11.51 -32.18 26.16
N LYS A 759 -12.22 -33.24 26.55
CA LYS A 759 -13.58 -33.46 26.04
C LYS A 759 -14.55 -32.47 26.67
N ARG A 760 -15.65 -32.20 25.96
CA ARG A 760 -16.76 -31.37 26.47
C ARG A 760 -17.45 -31.94 27.72
N GLU A 761 -17.31 -33.25 27.98
CA GLU A 761 -17.77 -33.92 29.20
C GLU A 761 -16.81 -33.77 30.40
N ASP A 762 -15.53 -33.47 30.14
CA ASP A 762 -14.48 -33.28 31.15
C ASP A 762 -14.23 -31.79 31.50
N TRP A 763 -14.90 -30.86 30.81
CA TRP A 763 -14.75 -29.40 31.02
C TRP A 763 -15.22 -28.98 32.42
N LYS A 764 -14.34 -28.29 33.16
CA LYS A 764 -14.60 -27.75 34.49
C LYS A 764 -14.51 -26.21 34.47
N PRO A 765 -15.25 -25.50 35.35
CA PRO A 765 -15.07 -24.08 35.53
C PRO A 765 -13.67 -23.77 36.11
N PRO A 766 -12.94 -22.74 35.62
CA PRO A 766 -11.57 -22.41 36.05
C PRO A 766 -11.43 -22.10 37.55
N GLN A 767 -10.59 -22.86 38.26
CA GLN A 767 -10.44 -22.78 39.71
C GLN A 767 -9.40 -21.72 40.16
N GLY A 768 -9.42 -21.35 41.45
CA GLY A 768 -8.51 -20.37 42.04
C GLY A 768 -8.66 -18.92 41.52
N GLU A 769 -7.62 -18.12 41.72
CA GLU A 769 -7.49 -16.71 41.35
C GLU A 769 -6.20 -16.39 40.56
N LEU A 770 -5.32 -17.37 40.36
CA LEU A 770 -4.16 -17.30 39.45
C LEU A 770 -4.48 -17.85 38.07
N ARG A 771 -3.83 -17.30 37.04
CA ARG A 771 -3.86 -17.79 35.66
C ARG A 771 -2.43 -17.80 35.14
N THR A 772 -2.08 -18.85 34.39
CA THR A 772 -0.81 -18.92 33.66
C THR A 772 -1.11 -19.10 32.18
N ALA A 773 -0.72 -18.11 31.38
CA ALA A 773 -0.77 -18.18 29.92
C ALA A 773 0.56 -18.72 29.41
N VAL A 774 0.54 -19.80 28.62
CA VAL A 774 1.67 -20.20 27.78
C VAL A 774 1.53 -19.44 26.47
N VAL A 775 2.54 -18.65 26.09
CA VAL A 775 2.48 -17.74 24.95
C VAL A 775 3.65 -17.93 23.99
N ALA A 776 3.38 -17.79 22.69
CA ALA A 776 4.40 -17.61 21.67
C ALA A 776 4.84 -16.14 21.61
N LEU A 777 6.14 -15.92 21.64
CA LEU A 777 6.76 -14.61 21.40
C LEU A 777 7.17 -14.50 19.93
N ASP A 778 7.09 -13.30 19.36
CA ASP A 778 7.58 -13.06 17.99
C ASP A 778 9.09 -13.32 17.91
N THR A 779 9.49 -14.24 17.05
CA THR A 779 10.87 -14.73 16.99
C THR A 779 11.82 -13.76 16.29
N ALA A 780 11.31 -12.88 15.42
CA ALA A 780 12.10 -11.80 14.83
C ALA A 780 12.38 -10.72 15.87
N GLN A 781 11.36 -10.29 16.62
CA GLN A 781 11.54 -9.31 17.70
C GLN A 781 12.46 -9.86 18.80
N TYR A 782 12.31 -11.13 19.19
CA TYR A 782 13.22 -11.77 20.14
C TYR A 782 14.68 -11.79 19.64
N HIS A 783 14.91 -12.10 18.35
CA HIS A 783 16.25 -12.02 17.76
C HIS A 783 16.80 -10.59 17.78
N MET A 784 15.98 -9.58 17.45
CA MET A 784 16.36 -8.17 17.48
C MET A 784 16.72 -7.71 18.90
N ASP A 785 15.93 -8.09 19.90
CA ASP A 785 16.16 -7.75 21.31
C ASP A 785 17.47 -8.36 21.81
N VAL A 786 17.66 -9.68 21.65
CA VAL A 786 18.89 -10.38 22.09
C VAL A 786 20.13 -9.89 21.33
N SER A 787 20.00 -9.51 20.05
CA SER A 787 21.09 -8.86 19.32
C SER A 787 21.46 -7.50 19.91
N SER A 788 20.46 -6.74 20.36
CA SER A 788 20.64 -5.41 20.96
C SER A 788 21.23 -5.47 22.38
N MET A 789 21.00 -6.56 23.12
CA MET A 789 21.66 -6.82 24.42
C MET A 789 23.18 -6.94 24.31
N GLY A 790 23.72 -7.25 23.12
CA GLY A 790 25.17 -7.24 22.88
C GLY A 790 25.83 -5.88 23.11
N ASP A 791 25.06 -4.80 22.95
CA ASP A 791 25.48 -3.41 23.17
C ASP A 791 24.88 -2.78 24.46
N LYS A 792 24.01 -3.50 25.18
CA LYS A 792 23.27 -3.01 26.37
C LYS A 792 23.04 -4.10 27.41
N ASP A 793 23.54 -3.88 28.62
CA ASP A 793 23.56 -4.83 29.75
C ASP A 793 22.19 -5.02 30.46
N GLU A 794 21.07 -4.94 29.73
CA GLU A 794 19.69 -4.98 30.25
C GLU A 794 18.83 -6.08 29.57
N ASP A 795 18.39 -7.08 30.34
CA ASP A 795 17.46 -8.11 29.85
C ASP A 795 16.01 -7.60 29.88
N ILE A 796 15.55 -7.13 28.73
CA ILE A 796 14.16 -6.70 28.46
C ILE A 796 13.14 -7.71 28.98
N TYR A 797 13.38 -9.02 28.86
CA TYR A 797 12.41 -10.06 29.21
C TYR A 797 12.24 -10.24 30.72
N SER A 798 13.13 -9.68 31.54
CA SER A 798 12.96 -9.55 32.99
C SER A 798 12.09 -8.36 33.43
N THR A 799 11.75 -7.44 32.52
CA THR A 799 11.19 -6.11 32.87
C THR A 799 9.67 -5.97 32.72
N PHE A 800 8.92 -7.00 32.33
CA PHE A 800 7.49 -6.86 32.06
C PHE A 800 6.65 -6.74 33.34
N HIS A 801 5.85 -5.67 33.42
CA HIS A 801 5.06 -5.33 34.60
C HIS A 801 3.55 -5.54 34.41
N VAL A 802 3.05 -5.41 33.17
CA VAL A 802 1.61 -5.45 32.86
C VAL A 802 1.36 -6.32 31.63
N LEU A 803 0.35 -7.18 31.73
CA LEU A 803 -0.20 -7.97 30.63
C LEU A 803 -1.53 -7.33 30.18
N MET A 804 -1.64 -7.08 28.89
CA MET A 804 -2.76 -6.42 28.22
C MET A 804 -3.43 -7.39 27.24
N ARG A 805 -4.77 -7.35 27.17
CA ARG A 805 -5.59 -8.01 26.13
C ARG A 805 -6.35 -6.94 25.34
N ARG A 806 -6.72 -7.22 24.09
CA ARG A 806 -7.61 -6.37 23.28
C ARG A 806 -9.01 -6.99 23.17
N LYS A 807 -9.95 -6.35 22.45
CA LYS A 807 -11.27 -6.94 22.19
C LYS A 807 -11.14 -7.92 21.00
N PRO A 808 -11.61 -9.18 21.06
CA PRO A 808 -11.34 -10.18 20.01
C PRO A 808 -11.75 -9.78 18.58
N LYS A 809 -12.77 -8.93 18.41
CA LYS A 809 -13.19 -8.44 17.08
C LYS A 809 -12.18 -7.49 16.42
N GLU A 810 -11.34 -6.83 17.21
CA GLU A 810 -10.35 -5.83 16.79
C GLU A 810 -8.93 -6.44 16.81
N ASN A 811 -8.78 -7.68 17.29
CA ASN A 811 -7.49 -8.29 17.61
C ASN A 811 -6.95 -9.25 16.54
N ASN A 812 -7.59 -9.32 15.37
CA ASN A 812 -7.27 -10.27 14.30
C ASN A 812 -6.03 -9.89 13.46
N PHE A 813 -5.39 -8.75 13.78
CA PHE A 813 -4.38 -8.13 12.91
C PHE A 813 -3.18 -9.04 12.63
N LYS A 814 -2.65 -9.75 13.63
CA LYS A 814 -1.50 -10.67 13.46
C LYS A 814 -1.81 -11.79 12.47
N ALA A 815 -2.97 -12.42 12.56
CA ALA A 815 -3.36 -13.51 11.65
C ALA A 815 -3.51 -13.02 10.20
N ILE A 816 -3.98 -11.78 10.00
CA ILE A 816 -4.08 -11.16 8.68
C ILE A 816 -2.68 -10.81 8.12
N LEU A 817 -1.80 -10.22 8.93
CA LEU A 817 -0.42 -9.91 8.53
C LEU A 817 0.38 -11.18 8.21
N GLU A 818 0.22 -12.22 9.03
CA GLU A 818 0.78 -13.54 8.80
C GLU A 818 0.27 -14.14 7.48
N SER A 819 -1.05 -14.16 7.26
CA SER A 819 -1.63 -14.62 5.99
C SER A 819 -1.09 -13.87 4.77
N ILE A 820 -0.85 -12.55 4.87
CA ILE A 820 -0.27 -11.75 3.79
C ILE A 820 1.21 -12.09 3.59
N ARG A 821 2.00 -12.24 4.67
CA ARG A 821 3.41 -12.65 4.59
C ARG A 821 3.56 -14.05 4.01
N ASP A 822 2.69 -14.98 4.37
CA ASP A 822 2.72 -16.36 3.91
C ASP A 822 2.35 -16.41 2.41
N LEU A 823 1.33 -15.65 1.97
CA LEU A 823 1.08 -15.41 0.54
C LEU A 823 2.30 -14.82 -0.18
N MET A 824 3.08 -13.93 0.46
CA MET A 824 4.30 -13.34 -0.11
C MET A 824 5.50 -14.29 -0.17
N ASN A 825 5.37 -15.51 0.37
CA ASN A 825 6.38 -16.58 0.24
C ASN A 825 6.04 -17.62 -0.85
N GLU A 826 4.81 -17.62 -1.36
CA GLU A 826 4.27 -18.57 -2.34
C GLU A 826 4.34 -18.04 -3.79
N ASP A 827 4.51 -18.93 -4.76
CA ASP A 827 4.49 -18.59 -6.19
C ASP A 827 3.05 -18.31 -6.67
N TYR A 828 2.64 -17.04 -6.63
CA TYR A 828 1.25 -16.59 -6.80
C TYR A 828 0.50 -17.16 -8.02
N ILE A 829 -0.40 -18.12 -7.79
CA ILE A 829 -1.31 -18.66 -8.83
C ILE A 829 -2.55 -17.76 -9.00
N VAL A 830 -2.35 -16.47 -9.25
CA VAL A 830 -3.42 -15.58 -9.74
C VAL A 830 -3.72 -15.94 -11.20
N PRO A 831 -4.99 -16.13 -11.62
CA PRO A 831 -5.32 -16.42 -13.00
C PRO A 831 -4.76 -15.35 -13.95
N GLY A 832 -4.00 -15.76 -14.96
CA GLY A 832 -3.25 -14.82 -15.82
C GLY A 832 -4.10 -13.82 -16.63
N TRP A 833 -5.42 -14.03 -16.72
CA TRP A 833 -6.38 -13.09 -17.30
C TRP A 833 -6.85 -11.98 -16.32
N LEU A 834 -6.56 -12.14 -15.02
CA LEU A 834 -6.93 -11.23 -13.94
C LEU A 834 -5.72 -10.47 -13.37
N ARG A 835 -4.52 -11.07 -13.41
CA ARG A 835 -3.26 -10.50 -12.89
C ARG A 835 -3.06 -9.04 -13.30
N ASP A 836 -3.07 -8.76 -14.59
CA ASP A 836 -2.76 -7.42 -15.12
C ASP A 836 -3.81 -6.38 -14.67
N ILE A 837 -5.07 -6.80 -14.47
CA ILE A 837 -6.16 -5.94 -13.98
C ILE A 837 -5.99 -5.63 -12.49
N ILE A 838 -5.55 -6.60 -11.67
CA ILE A 838 -5.23 -6.36 -10.24
C ILE A 838 -4.08 -5.35 -10.10
N LEU A 839 -3.13 -5.35 -11.04
CA LEU A 839 -2.01 -4.40 -11.08
C LEU A 839 -2.36 -3.06 -11.76
N GLY A 840 -3.59 -2.87 -12.23
CA GLY A 840 -4.06 -1.65 -12.89
C GLY A 840 -3.52 -1.44 -14.32
N TYR A 841 -3.08 -2.50 -14.98
CA TYR A 841 -2.49 -2.47 -16.31
C TYR A 841 -3.46 -2.99 -17.39
N GLY A 842 -3.24 -2.55 -18.63
CA GLY A 842 -3.97 -3.05 -19.80
C GLY A 842 -5.38 -2.50 -19.97
N ASP A 843 -6.28 -3.34 -20.50
CA ASP A 843 -7.70 -3.03 -20.66
C ASP A 843 -8.50 -3.58 -19.46
N PRO A 844 -9.18 -2.75 -18.65
CA PRO A 844 -10.04 -3.25 -17.56
C PRO A 844 -11.20 -4.11 -18.08
N GLY A 845 -11.55 -3.99 -19.37
CA GLY A 845 -12.49 -4.87 -20.04
C GLY A 845 -11.93 -6.26 -20.40
N ALA A 846 -10.64 -6.55 -20.22
CA ALA A 846 -10.04 -7.81 -20.69
C ALA A 846 -10.66 -9.06 -20.05
N ALA A 847 -11.01 -9.00 -18.75
CA ALA A 847 -11.70 -10.08 -18.03
C ALA A 847 -13.23 -10.13 -18.27
N HIS A 848 -13.81 -9.16 -18.98
CA HIS A 848 -15.23 -9.19 -19.32
C HIS A 848 -15.52 -10.43 -20.17
N TRP A 849 -16.60 -11.17 -19.88
CA TRP A 849 -16.87 -12.47 -20.50
C TRP A 849 -16.88 -12.45 -22.05
N LYS A 850 -17.34 -11.35 -22.67
CA LYS A 850 -17.28 -11.11 -24.13
C LYS A 850 -15.87 -11.08 -24.75
N ASN A 851 -14.82 -10.90 -23.94
CA ASN A 851 -13.42 -10.89 -24.35
C ASN A 851 -12.66 -12.18 -23.96
N MET A 852 -13.26 -13.02 -23.10
CA MET A 852 -12.67 -14.30 -22.66
C MET A 852 -12.71 -15.35 -23.76
N LYS A 853 -11.62 -16.14 -23.89
CA LYS A 853 -11.48 -17.17 -24.95
C LYS A 853 -12.44 -18.37 -24.79
N ASN A 854 -12.85 -18.67 -23.56
CA ASN A 854 -13.54 -19.91 -23.20
C ASN A 854 -15.05 -19.69 -22.94
N GLN A 855 -15.73 -18.99 -23.86
CA GLN A 855 -17.16 -18.68 -23.75
C GLN A 855 -18.04 -19.93 -23.88
N LEU A 856 -18.97 -20.12 -22.93
CA LEU A 856 -20.00 -21.15 -23.00
C LEU A 856 -21.06 -20.77 -24.04
N LYS A 857 -21.26 -21.63 -25.04
CA LYS A 857 -22.28 -21.39 -26.10
C LYS A 857 -23.69 -21.75 -25.66
N VAL A 858 -23.81 -22.71 -24.75
CA VAL A 858 -25.05 -23.20 -24.16
C VAL A 858 -24.90 -23.04 -22.65
N ILE A 859 -25.89 -22.41 -22.01
CA ILE A 859 -25.94 -22.22 -20.57
C ILE A 859 -27.24 -22.85 -20.05
N ASP A 860 -27.13 -23.70 -19.05
CA ASP A 860 -28.28 -24.32 -18.37
C ASP A 860 -28.74 -23.38 -17.25
N PHE A 861 -29.77 -22.58 -17.54
CA PHE A 861 -30.31 -21.56 -16.63
C PHE A 861 -31.25 -22.13 -15.56
N LYS A 862 -31.51 -23.45 -15.57
CA LYS A 862 -32.33 -24.13 -14.55
C LYS A 862 -33.64 -23.37 -14.29
N ASP A 863 -33.84 -22.92 -13.06
CA ASP A 863 -35.02 -22.23 -12.53
C ASP A 863 -34.91 -20.69 -12.51
N THR A 864 -33.88 -20.08 -13.12
CA THR A 864 -33.81 -18.61 -13.28
C THR A 864 -35.06 -18.04 -13.93
N PHE A 865 -35.63 -18.73 -14.92
CA PHE A 865 -36.82 -18.28 -15.65
C PHE A 865 -38.09 -19.01 -15.22
N LEU A 866 -38.94 -18.33 -14.45
CA LEU A 866 -40.25 -18.83 -14.01
C LEU A 866 -41.17 -19.35 -15.13
N ASP A 867 -41.11 -18.76 -16.33
CA ASP A 867 -41.96 -19.12 -17.47
C ASP A 867 -41.33 -18.72 -18.82
N ALA A 868 -41.94 -19.14 -19.93
CA ALA A 868 -41.45 -18.89 -21.28
C ALA A 868 -41.54 -17.42 -21.72
N GLN A 869 -42.42 -16.61 -21.11
CA GLN A 869 -42.48 -15.17 -21.37
C GLN A 869 -41.36 -14.44 -20.63
N HIS A 870 -41.03 -14.84 -19.40
CA HIS A 870 -39.91 -14.31 -18.63
C HIS A 870 -38.60 -14.45 -19.42
N LEU A 871 -38.35 -15.61 -20.02
CA LEU A 871 -37.18 -15.81 -20.90
C LEU A 871 -37.16 -14.86 -22.11
N ARG A 872 -38.32 -14.52 -22.70
CA ARG A 872 -38.44 -13.55 -23.79
C ARG A 872 -38.18 -12.13 -23.30
N ASP A 873 -38.81 -11.76 -22.18
CA ASP A 873 -38.68 -10.44 -21.56
C ASP A 873 -37.20 -10.14 -21.23
N SER A 874 -36.47 -11.12 -20.68
CA SER A 874 -35.08 -10.97 -20.22
C SER A 874 -34.03 -10.71 -21.30
N PHE A 875 -34.33 -10.92 -22.60
CA PHE A 875 -33.38 -10.77 -23.70
C PHE A 875 -33.86 -9.76 -24.76
N GLU A 876 -34.24 -8.56 -24.30
CA GLU A 876 -34.64 -7.43 -25.14
C GLU A 876 -33.70 -7.23 -26.35
N GLY A 877 -34.27 -7.31 -27.57
CA GLY A 877 -33.54 -7.16 -28.84
C GLY A 877 -33.13 -8.47 -29.54
N PHE A 878 -33.34 -9.64 -28.93
CA PHE A 878 -33.07 -10.96 -29.52
C PHE A 878 -34.33 -11.80 -29.72
N ASP A 879 -34.40 -12.53 -30.84
CA ASP A 879 -35.51 -13.43 -31.14
C ASP A 879 -35.34 -14.76 -30.39
N VAL A 880 -36.07 -14.94 -29.28
CA VAL A 880 -36.05 -16.20 -28.51
C VAL A 880 -36.93 -17.26 -29.17
N VAL A 881 -36.30 -18.33 -29.67
CA VAL A 881 -36.90 -19.46 -30.38
C VAL A 881 -36.76 -20.74 -29.55
N PHE A 882 -37.87 -21.32 -29.12
CA PHE A 882 -37.86 -22.60 -28.41
C PHE A 882 -37.62 -23.76 -29.39
N GLN A 883 -36.69 -24.66 -29.04
CA GLN A 883 -36.41 -25.90 -29.75
C GLN A 883 -36.96 -27.07 -28.95
N ASN A 884 -37.82 -27.87 -29.58
CA ASN A 884 -38.40 -29.10 -29.00
C ASN A 884 -37.91 -30.31 -29.81
N ALA A 885 -37.69 -31.44 -29.16
CA ALA A 885 -37.20 -32.67 -29.81
C ALA A 885 -38.22 -33.31 -30.79
N ASP A 886 -39.52 -33.09 -30.59
CA ASP A 886 -40.61 -33.83 -31.24
C ASP A 886 -41.35 -33.05 -32.35
N GLU A 887 -40.68 -32.13 -33.04
CA GLU A 887 -41.18 -31.24 -34.13
C GLU A 887 -42.44 -30.36 -33.83
N SER A 888 -43.09 -30.55 -32.67
CA SER A 888 -44.26 -29.76 -32.27
C SER A 888 -43.87 -28.36 -31.77
N ASN A 889 -44.41 -27.31 -32.41
CA ASN A 889 -44.16 -25.91 -32.06
C ASN A 889 -44.96 -25.48 -30.82
N ASN A 890 -44.66 -26.04 -29.64
CA ASN A 890 -45.09 -25.45 -28.38
C ASN A 890 -44.32 -24.12 -28.17
N GLN A 891 -45.03 -23.00 -28.23
CA GLN A 891 -44.45 -21.65 -28.09
C GLN A 891 -44.15 -21.25 -26.64
N ASN A 892 -44.74 -21.95 -25.67
CA ASN A 892 -44.60 -21.73 -24.23
C ASN A 892 -44.36 -23.07 -23.50
N PRO A 893 -43.19 -23.71 -23.67
CA PRO A 893 -42.82 -24.86 -22.85
C PRO A 893 -42.56 -24.44 -21.40
N PRO A 894 -42.70 -25.35 -20.41
CA PRO A 894 -42.33 -25.06 -19.02
C PRO A 894 -40.80 -25.04 -18.83
N PRO A 895 -40.28 -24.35 -17.80
CA PRO A 895 -38.87 -24.42 -17.40
C PRO A 895 -38.53 -25.80 -16.79
N PRO A 896 -37.23 -26.16 -16.66
CA PRO A 896 -36.03 -25.38 -16.95
C PRO A 896 -35.66 -25.23 -18.44
N TYR A 897 -34.79 -24.25 -18.73
CA TYR A 897 -34.29 -23.98 -20.08
C TYR A 897 -32.76 -24.03 -20.17
N ARG A 898 -32.26 -24.61 -21.26
CA ARG A 898 -30.89 -24.40 -21.76
C ARG A 898 -30.93 -23.39 -22.89
N VAL A 899 -30.14 -22.33 -22.76
CA VAL A 899 -30.13 -21.20 -23.67
C VAL A 899 -28.84 -21.23 -24.49
N THR A 900 -28.98 -21.28 -25.81
CA THR A 900 -27.89 -21.27 -26.79
C THR A 900 -27.79 -19.89 -27.42
N PHE A 901 -26.65 -19.23 -27.22
CA PHE A 901 -26.43 -17.84 -27.67
C PHE A 901 -25.73 -17.78 -29.04
N PRO A 902 -26.12 -16.83 -29.92
CA PRO A 902 -25.46 -16.63 -31.20
C PRO A 902 -24.08 -15.98 -31.04
N LYS A 903 -23.20 -16.14 -32.04
CA LYS A 903 -21.83 -15.58 -32.02
C LYS A 903 -21.81 -14.05 -31.83
N SER A 904 -22.81 -13.34 -32.34
CA SER A 904 -22.96 -11.89 -32.22
C SER A 904 -23.18 -11.42 -30.79
N PHE A 905 -23.97 -12.17 -29.99
CA PHE A 905 -24.16 -11.93 -28.55
C PHE A 905 -22.83 -11.96 -27.78
N MET A 906 -21.89 -12.80 -28.24
CA MET A 906 -20.56 -13.01 -27.67
C MET A 906 -19.51 -12.00 -28.13
N THR A 907 -19.59 -11.48 -29.35
CA THR A 907 -18.57 -10.57 -29.91
C THR A 907 -18.76 -9.12 -29.50
N ASN A 908 -17.71 -8.49 -28.96
CA ASN A 908 -17.68 -7.04 -28.76
C ASN A 908 -17.48 -6.30 -30.11
N PRO A 909 -18.33 -5.32 -30.48
CA PRO A 909 -18.27 -4.65 -31.78
C PRO A 909 -16.98 -3.84 -32.01
N LYS A 910 -16.21 -3.54 -30.96
CA LYS A 910 -14.92 -2.83 -31.06
C LYS A 910 -13.76 -3.67 -31.59
N MET A 911 -13.85 -5.01 -31.62
CA MET A 911 -12.72 -5.88 -32.01
C MET A 911 -12.48 -6.02 -33.52
N SER A 912 -13.35 -5.47 -34.39
CA SER A 912 -13.15 -5.51 -35.85
C SER A 912 -12.04 -4.57 -36.38
N GLY A 913 -11.26 -3.93 -35.50
CA GLY A 913 -10.40 -2.78 -35.84
C GLY A 913 -8.98 -3.07 -36.34
N SER A 914 -8.48 -4.31 -36.28
CA SER A 914 -7.05 -4.59 -36.57
C SER A 914 -6.78 -4.96 -38.04
N LYS A 915 -6.22 -4.01 -38.80
CA LYS A 915 -5.96 -4.15 -40.24
C LYS A 915 -4.77 -5.06 -40.57
N ARG A 916 -5.00 -6.38 -40.66
CA ARG A 916 -4.10 -7.27 -41.41
C ARG A 916 -4.27 -7.03 -42.92
N LYS A 917 -3.33 -6.32 -43.55
CA LYS A 917 -3.21 -6.27 -45.02
C LYS A 917 -2.73 -7.62 -45.54
N GLY A 918 -3.58 -8.42 -46.18
CA GLY A 918 -3.17 -9.71 -46.73
C GLY A 918 -4.23 -10.47 -47.52
N LEU A 919 -4.31 -10.17 -48.82
CA LEU A 919 -4.74 -11.06 -49.93
C LEU A 919 -6.21 -11.53 -50.05
N ILE A 920 -6.64 -11.52 -51.32
CA ILE A 920 -7.85 -12.13 -51.94
C ILE A 920 -9.22 -11.68 -51.38
N PRO A 921 -9.99 -10.86 -52.11
CA PRO A 921 -11.43 -10.72 -51.92
C PRO A 921 -12.16 -11.85 -52.65
N ASP A 922 -12.81 -12.75 -51.93
CA ASP A 922 -13.83 -13.64 -52.49
C ASP A 922 -15.23 -13.05 -52.24
N ALA A 923 -16.15 -13.21 -53.18
CA ALA A 923 -17.23 -12.25 -53.40
C ALA A 923 -18.64 -12.85 -53.29
N THR A 924 -19.19 -12.87 -52.08
CA THR A 924 -20.65 -12.89 -51.83
C THR A 924 -20.97 -12.22 -50.49
N ILE A 925 -21.19 -10.90 -50.52
CA ILE A 925 -21.92 -10.18 -49.46
C ILE A 925 -23.31 -9.91 -50.02
N GLU A 926 -24.25 -10.81 -49.74
CA GLU A 926 -25.67 -10.50 -49.92
C GLU A 926 -26.13 -9.63 -48.74
N SER A 927 -26.68 -8.46 -49.07
CA SER A 927 -27.22 -7.53 -48.08
C SER A 927 -28.60 -7.99 -47.61
N SER A 928 -28.67 -8.62 -46.43
CA SER A 928 -29.93 -8.91 -45.73
C SER A 928 -30.26 -7.83 -44.71
N ASN A 929 -31.46 -7.25 -44.80
CA ASN A 929 -31.99 -6.32 -43.79
C ASN A 929 -32.46 -7.05 -42.53
N ASP A 930 -32.56 -6.32 -41.41
CA ASP A 930 -33.44 -6.55 -40.26
C ASP A 930 -33.82 -8.01 -39.95
N ALA A 931 -32.85 -8.75 -39.42
CA ALA A 931 -33.11 -9.97 -38.66
C ALA A 931 -32.61 -9.74 -37.22
N HIS A 932 -33.52 -9.81 -36.24
CA HIS A 932 -33.11 -9.93 -34.84
C HIS A 932 -32.32 -11.23 -34.67
N ASP A 933 -31.17 -11.15 -33.98
CA ASP A 933 -30.33 -12.31 -33.75
C ASP A 933 -31.06 -13.33 -32.88
N LYS A 934 -30.94 -14.61 -33.25
CA LYS A 934 -31.76 -15.68 -32.65
C LYS A 934 -31.05 -16.34 -31.48
N ILE A 935 -31.72 -16.35 -30.34
CA ILE A 935 -31.36 -17.14 -29.16
C ILE A 935 -32.23 -18.40 -29.18
N TYR A 936 -31.62 -19.57 -29.02
CA TYR A 936 -32.35 -20.84 -29.03
C TYR A 936 -32.50 -21.40 -27.62
N ALA A 937 -33.71 -21.82 -27.25
CA ALA A 937 -34.03 -22.32 -25.91
C ALA A 937 -34.54 -23.76 -25.95
N GLU A 938 -33.78 -24.70 -25.40
CA GLU A 938 -34.20 -26.10 -25.20
C GLU A 938 -34.85 -26.22 -23.81
N ALA A 939 -36.12 -26.60 -23.75
CA ALA A 939 -36.79 -26.96 -22.50
C ALA A 939 -36.55 -28.45 -22.19
N TYR A 940 -36.20 -28.79 -20.94
CA TYR A 940 -35.88 -30.16 -20.56
C TYR A 940 -36.54 -30.59 -19.25
N VAL A 941 -36.76 -31.89 -19.08
CA VAL A 941 -37.27 -32.46 -17.81
C VAL A 941 -36.07 -32.71 -16.87
N PRO A 942 -36.05 -32.16 -15.64
CA PRO A 942 -35.00 -32.48 -14.67
C PRO A 942 -34.93 -33.98 -14.34
N PRO A 943 -33.77 -34.49 -13.88
CA PRO A 943 -33.69 -35.80 -13.26
C PRO A 943 -34.70 -35.95 -12.12
N ASP A 944 -35.31 -37.13 -12.00
CA ASP A 944 -36.24 -37.44 -10.91
C ASP A 944 -35.51 -37.35 -9.56
N PRO A 945 -35.92 -36.45 -8.63
CA PRO A 945 -35.26 -36.31 -7.34
C PRO A 945 -35.50 -37.49 -6.40
N GLY A 946 -36.51 -38.32 -6.66
CA GLY A 946 -36.86 -39.47 -5.82
C GLY A 946 -38.36 -39.59 -5.52
N PRO A 947 -38.78 -40.71 -4.91
CA PRO A 947 -40.19 -41.04 -4.72
C PRO A 947 -40.91 -40.20 -3.66
N TYR A 948 -40.20 -39.43 -2.83
CA TYR A 948 -40.82 -38.62 -1.77
C TYR A 948 -41.03 -37.18 -2.24
N PRO A 949 -42.25 -36.60 -2.14
CA PRO A 949 -42.53 -35.23 -2.59
C PRO A 949 -41.68 -34.13 -1.93
N GLN A 950 -41.10 -34.44 -0.76
CA GLN A 950 -40.19 -33.58 0.00
C GLN A 950 -38.78 -33.48 -0.60
N ASP A 951 -38.39 -34.41 -1.47
CA ASP A 951 -37.07 -34.46 -2.11
C ASP A 951 -36.99 -33.48 -3.30
N LYS A 952 -38.13 -32.92 -3.73
CA LYS A 952 -38.20 -31.91 -4.79
C LYS A 952 -37.37 -30.69 -4.39
N PRO A 953 -36.45 -30.23 -5.26
CA PRO A 953 -35.65 -29.05 -4.97
C PRO A 953 -36.54 -27.81 -4.82
N LYS A 954 -36.15 -26.90 -3.92
CA LYS A 954 -36.74 -25.56 -3.85
C LYS A 954 -36.41 -24.84 -5.14
N GLN A 955 -37.43 -24.26 -5.78
CA GLN A 955 -37.29 -23.48 -7.00
C GLN A 955 -37.32 -21.99 -6.68
N ASN A 956 -36.60 -21.20 -7.47
CA ASN A 956 -36.71 -19.76 -7.54
C ASN A 956 -38.15 -19.29 -7.79
N THR A 957 -38.55 -18.19 -7.14
CA THR A 957 -39.86 -17.53 -7.30
C THR A 957 -39.73 -16.08 -7.76
N VAL A 958 -38.52 -15.60 -8.06
CA VAL A 958 -38.25 -14.22 -8.50
C VAL A 958 -38.33 -14.14 -10.02
N ARG A 959 -39.15 -13.20 -10.53
CA ARG A 959 -39.09 -12.79 -11.95
C ARG A 959 -37.99 -11.74 -12.09
N PHE A 960 -36.82 -12.16 -12.56
CA PHE A 960 -35.68 -11.26 -12.74
C PHE A 960 -35.92 -10.29 -13.90
N THR A 961 -35.50 -9.04 -13.71
CA THR A 961 -35.50 -8.06 -14.81
C THR A 961 -34.37 -8.37 -15.81
N PRO A 962 -34.40 -7.86 -17.05
CA PRO A 962 -33.30 -8.05 -18.01
C PRO A 962 -31.94 -7.59 -17.45
N VAL A 963 -31.97 -6.52 -16.64
CA VAL A 963 -30.80 -5.96 -15.94
C VAL A 963 -30.29 -6.87 -14.82
N GLN A 964 -31.15 -7.70 -14.22
CA GLN A 964 -30.77 -8.73 -13.24
C GLN A 964 -30.32 -10.04 -13.90
N VAL A 965 -30.74 -10.34 -15.13
CA VAL A 965 -30.31 -11.54 -15.87
C VAL A 965 -28.92 -11.37 -16.49
N LEU A 966 -28.50 -10.15 -16.84
CA LEU A 966 -27.16 -9.90 -17.40
C LEU A 966 -25.99 -10.22 -16.43
N PRO A 967 -26.12 -10.05 -15.10
CA PRO A 967 -25.14 -10.54 -14.11
C PRO A 967 -25.24 -12.02 -13.70
N ILE A 968 -26.20 -12.80 -14.24
CA ILE A 968 -26.44 -14.22 -13.93
C ILE A 968 -25.79 -15.13 -14.99
#